data_AF-A0A8H7G6R8-F1
#
_entry.id   AF-A0A8H7G6R8-F1
#
_cell.length_a   1.000
_cell.length_b   1.000
_cell.length_c   1.000
_cell.angle_alpha   90.00
_cell.angle_beta   90.00
_cell.angle_gamma   90.00
#
_symmetry.space_group_name_H-M   'P 1'
#
loop_
_entity.id
_entity.type
_entity.pdbx_description
1 polymer ?
#
loop_
_entity_poly.entity_id
_entity_poly.type
_entity_poly.pdbx_seq_one_letter_code
_entity_poly.pdbx_strand_id
1 'polypeptide(L)'
;MGVFARHPRYAIALVAGLFATVLLLSNADHRRLTDFYYSGSRVEAQIQLSEGYYKLALGERRRLIEKWGPTPAEVVSFPSNANEYTLWDFFTPAFQCPHRMQRMGTLGDGGKWVCGFERIEKKESCVIYSVGINHESSFEAHLLDRGPGCQVWGYDYSVDKFGPEIDEVPELKKRAHFKPYALGGKDEPRSTPPYYTLATLMAMNNHTFIDVLKIDIEGGEFDALASLVDAYPDQLPFGQLQLEIHARDEAQSAFPRFLAWWERLEAAGLRPFWTEPNLVYLNIWRGSRPDLTELEAQPTYRGGGFSPVTASRHIYKPAPTHPPPPHTPTPTYAPYYTEPFNMGFVSRHPRYTIALIVGAFVSVLVFANGEPARTHRRPYPVAVRGKRPPQFGGGVEDQIALSEGYYELALDERRAMIAKWGPAAQIDPFPSSGEFYTLCAYQGAPLQWRQLTRVICSRGLFYGIFPVPAPAAAPGHRREQRGDGGKWVCGMERVAEKKDCVIYSVGINGESSFEAHLLERGAACQVWGYDFSVSSVRPLPLPHPRVRVLTPPHPAQFGPEIEKVPDFKRRAHFQPYALGGTDAPHVSPPVYTLPTLMAANNHTFIDILKIDIEGAEFAALDALIDAYPPARGAWLPFGQLQIEIHARDSEYAQFPRFLEWWERLERAGLRPFWTEPNLVYVNLVQGVRPTLAEYSFINIRGKHELVSDLHLQ
;
A
#
# COMPACT_ATOMS: atom_id res chain seq x y z
N MET A 1 58.97 -32.87 3.32
CA MET A 1 59.22 -31.43 3.54
C MET A 1 58.27 -30.64 2.65
N GLY A 2 57.20 -30.09 3.23
CA GLY A 2 56.11 -29.46 2.49
C GLY A 2 56.53 -28.17 1.79
N VAL A 3 55.80 -27.81 0.73
CA VAL A 3 56.00 -26.64 -0.14
C VAL A 3 56.24 -25.34 0.64
N PHE A 4 55.66 -25.21 1.83
CA PHE A 4 55.87 -24.09 2.75
C PHE A 4 57.31 -23.87 3.22
N ALA A 5 58.12 -24.94 3.34
CA ALA A 5 59.49 -24.84 3.83
C ALA A 5 60.50 -24.42 2.75
N ARG A 6 60.19 -24.64 1.47
CA ARG A 6 61.12 -24.33 0.36
C ARG A 6 60.95 -22.92 -0.19
N HIS A 7 59.76 -22.34 -0.08
CA HIS A 7 59.40 -21.10 -0.77
C HIS A 7 58.49 -20.18 0.08
N PRO A 8 58.94 -19.72 1.26
CA PRO A 8 58.11 -18.97 2.21
C PRO A 8 57.57 -17.67 1.63
N ARG A 9 58.31 -17.02 0.72
CA ARG A 9 57.88 -15.78 0.04
C ARG A 9 56.66 -16.00 -0.85
N TYR A 10 56.57 -17.14 -1.53
CA TYR A 10 55.45 -17.46 -2.42
C TYR A 10 54.22 -17.92 -1.64
N ALA A 11 54.42 -18.63 -0.52
CA ALA A 11 53.34 -18.99 0.39
C ALA A 11 52.69 -17.76 1.04
N ILE A 12 53.49 -16.79 1.48
CA ILE A 12 52.99 -15.51 2.04
C ILE A 12 52.25 -14.71 0.97
N ALA A 13 52.79 -14.63 -0.26
CA ALA A 13 52.14 -13.93 -1.36
C ALA A 13 50.77 -14.57 -1.73
N LEU A 14 50.66 -15.89 -1.67
CA LEU A 14 49.42 -16.61 -1.97
C LEU A 14 48.37 -16.41 -0.87
N VAL A 15 48.78 -16.42 0.40
CA VAL A 15 47.88 -16.10 1.53
C VAL A 15 47.43 -14.64 1.49
N ALA A 16 48.33 -13.70 1.21
CA ALA A 16 48.00 -12.29 1.05
C ALA A 16 47.07 -12.05 -0.15
N GLY A 17 47.30 -12.75 -1.27
CA GLY A 17 46.43 -12.71 -2.45
C GLY A 17 45.03 -13.26 -2.18
N LEU A 18 44.93 -14.39 -1.47
CA LEU A 18 43.64 -14.94 -1.02
C LEU A 18 42.93 -13.99 -0.06
N PHE A 19 43.63 -13.41 0.91
CA PHE A 19 43.06 -12.46 1.86
C PHE A 19 42.60 -11.17 1.17
N ALA A 20 43.39 -10.63 0.24
CA ALA A 20 42.98 -9.49 -0.58
C ALA A 20 41.79 -9.82 -1.48
N THR A 21 41.73 -11.03 -2.04
CA THR A 21 40.60 -11.49 -2.85
C THR A 21 39.33 -11.64 -2.01
N VAL A 22 39.44 -12.20 -0.80
CA VAL A 22 38.32 -12.28 0.15
C VAL A 22 37.86 -10.88 0.58
N LEU A 23 38.78 -9.94 0.84
CA LEU A 23 38.44 -8.55 1.16
C LEU A 23 37.82 -7.80 -0.02
N LEU A 24 38.25 -8.10 -1.26
CA LEU A 24 37.68 -7.51 -2.47
C LEU A 24 36.30 -8.10 -2.77
N LEU A 25 36.09 -9.40 -2.56
CA LEU A 25 34.79 -10.06 -2.73
C LEU A 25 33.82 -9.69 -1.61
N SER A 26 34.27 -9.56 -0.36
CA SER A 26 33.42 -9.14 0.77
C SER A 26 33.00 -7.66 0.68
N ASN A 27 33.85 -6.80 0.10
CA ASN A 27 33.48 -5.41 -0.18
C ASN A 27 32.69 -5.24 -1.49
N ALA A 28 32.75 -6.21 -2.41
CA ALA A 28 31.98 -6.17 -3.65
C ALA A 28 30.48 -6.42 -3.43
N ASP A 29 30.11 -7.26 -2.44
CA ASP A 29 28.69 -7.49 -2.12
C ASP A 29 28.02 -6.28 -1.43
N HIS A 30 28.75 -5.54 -0.58
CA HIS A 30 28.21 -4.32 0.04
C HIS A 30 28.12 -3.13 -0.93
N ARG A 31 29.04 -3.01 -1.89
CA ARG A 31 29.02 -1.93 -2.89
C ARG A 31 28.01 -2.14 -4.01
N ARG A 32 27.65 -3.38 -4.33
CA ARG A 32 26.63 -3.66 -5.36
C ARG A 32 25.23 -3.19 -4.98
N LEU A 33 24.87 -3.13 -3.70
CA LEU A 33 23.57 -2.59 -3.29
C LEU A 33 23.52 -1.05 -3.35
N THR A 34 24.66 -0.38 -3.20
CA THR A 34 24.76 1.09 -3.20
C THR A 34 25.01 1.68 -4.58
N ASP A 35 25.73 0.99 -5.48
CA ASP A 35 26.00 1.48 -6.85
C ASP A 35 24.82 1.29 -7.83
N PHE A 36 23.78 0.55 -7.46
CA PHE A 36 22.53 0.47 -8.26
C PHE A 36 21.70 1.78 -8.23
N TYR A 37 22.14 2.78 -7.46
CA TYR A 37 21.37 3.99 -7.19
C TYR A 37 21.29 4.99 -8.38
N TYR A 38 22.06 4.81 -9.46
CA TYR A 38 22.21 5.90 -10.45
C TYR A 38 22.19 5.58 -11.96
N SER A 39 22.02 4.33 -12.44
CA SER A 39 22.15 4.07 -13.89
C SER A 39 20.91 3.53 -14.63
N GLY A 40 19.75 3.37 -13.97
CA GLY A 40 18.46 3.13 -14.63
C GLY A 40 17.61 4.40 -14.61
N SER A 41 16.60 4.54 -15.47
CA SER A 41 15.54 5.50 -15.17
C SER A 41 15.00 5.19 -13.77
N ARG A 42 14.71 6.25 -13.01
CA ARG A 42 14.42 6.16 -11.56
C ARG A 42 13.33 5.14 -11.18
N VAL A 43 12.47 4.76 -12.13
CA VAL A 43 11.39 3.78 -11.95
C VAL A 43 11.90 2.34 -12.04
N GLU A 44 12.74 2.03 -13.02
CA GLU A 44 13.30 0.69 -13.24
C GLU A 44 14.19 0.28 -12.07
N ALA A 45 14.98 1.21 -11.53
CA ALA A 45 15.74 0.98 -10.30
C ALA A 45 14.83 0.70 -9.09
N GLN A 46 13.71 1.43 -8.96
CA GLN A 46 12.72 1.18 -7.90
C GLN A 46 12.05 -0.19 -8.05
N ILE A 47 11.71 -0.59 -9.27
CA ILE A 47 11.15 -1.92 -9.55
C ILE A 47 12.16 -3.01 -9.21
N GLN A 48 13.43 -2.86 -9.63
CA GLN A 48 14.48 -3.84 -9.32
C GLN A 48 14.73 -3.97 -7.82
N LEU A 49 14.72 -2.85 -7.09
CA LEU A 49 14.83 -2.85 -5.63
C LEU A 49 13.64 -3.57 -4.98
N SER A 50 12.43 -3.26 -5.44
CA SER A 50 11.19 -3.90 -4.98
C SER A 50 11.16 -5.41 -5.26
N GLU A 51 11.63 -5.85 -6.44
CA GLU A 51 11.83 -7.27 -6.76
C GLU A 51 12.85 -7.93 -5.82
N GLY A 52 13.88 -7.20 -5.40
CA GLY A 52 14.83 -7.65 -4.39
C GLY A 52 14.14 -7.94 -3.05
N TYR A 53 13.31 -7.01 -2.56
CA TYR A 53 12.53 -7.20 -1.34
C TYR A 53 11.50 -8.32 -1.47
N TYR A 54 10.83 -8.41 -2.62
CA TYR A 54 9.88 -9.49 -2.86
C TYR A 54 10.54 -10.87 -2.78
N LYS A 55 11.76 -11.02 -3.31
CA LYS A 55 12.53 -12.27 -3.18
C LYS A 55 12.87 -12.62 -1.73
N LEU A 56 13.13 -11.63 -0.88
CA LEU A 56 13.32 -11.87 0.56
C LEU A 56 12.03 -12.41 1.18
N ALA A 57 10.88 -11.79 0.87
CA ALA A 57 9.57 -12.25 1.34
C ALA A 57 9.25 -13.68 0.86
N LEU A 58 9.63 -14.08 -0.35
CA LEU A 58 9.52 -15.47 -0.80
C LEU A 58 10.37 -16.45 0.03
N GLY A 59 11.55 -16.00 0.47
CA GLY A 59 12.39 -16.74 1.42
C GLY A 59 11.67 -16.93 2.77
N GLU A 60 11.08 -15.86 3.30
CA GLU A 60 10.31 -15.94 4.56
C GLU A 60 9.07 -16.82 4.43
N ARG A 61 8.32 -16.73 3.33
CA ARG A 61 7.20 -17.64 3.04
C ARG A 61 7.63 -19.10 3.14
N ARG A 62 8.77 -19.44 2.53
CA ARG A 62 9.31 -20.81 2.59
C ARG A 62 9.63 -21.23 4.02
N ARG A 63 10.25 -20.36 4.81
CA ARG A 63 10.56 -20.65 6.22
C ARG A 63 9.29 -20.81 7.06
N LEU A 64 8.27 -20.00 6.80
CA LEU A 64 6.98 -20.11 7.48
C LEU A 64 6.27 -21.43 7.13
N ILE A 65 6.36 -21.87 5.87
CA ILE A 65 5.90 -23.20 5.45
C ILE A 65 6.68 -24.26 6.23
N GLU A 66 8.01 -24.26 6.18
CA GLU A 66 8.85 -25.23 6.90
C GLU A 66 8.57 -25.28 8.41
N LYS A 67 8.25 -24.13 9.03
CA LYS A 67 7.90 -24.01 10.46
C LYS A 67 6.57 -24.70 10.79
N TRP A 68 5.54 -24.48 9.99
CA TRP A 68 4.16 -24.88 10.32
C TRP A 68 3.65 -26.13 9.57
N GLY A 69 4.36 -26.54 8.53
CA GLY A 69 4.14 -27.74 7.74
C GLY A 69 5.33 -27.96 6.80
N PRO A 70 6.34 -28.79 7.17
CA PRO A 70 7.55 -29.08 6.38
C PRO A 70 7.33 -29.27 4.89
N THR A 71 6.13 -29.69 4.50
CA THR A 71 5.61 -29.56 3.14
C THR A 71 4.34 -28.70 3.08
N PRO A 72 4.05 -28.02 1.96
CA PRO A 72 2.82 -27.25 1.80
C PRO A 72 1.53 -28.03 2.09
N ALA A 73 1.52 -29.36 1.91
CA ALA A 73 0.36 -30.22 2.19
C ALA A 73 0.05 -30.36 3.70
N GLU A 74 0.99 -30.05 4.57
CA GLU A 74 0.85 -30.13 6.03
C GLU A 74 0.45 -28.79 6.66
N VAL A 75 0.50 -27.69 5.90
CA VAL A 75 0.09 -26.36 6.35
C VAL A 75 -1.44 -26.27 6.32
N VAL A 76 -2.02 -25.79 7.42
CA VAL A 76 -3.46 -25.56 7.54
C VAL A 76 -3.72 -24.08 7.37
N SER A 77 -4.43 -23.68 6.31
CA SER A 77 -4.63 -22.27 5.94
C SER A 77 -5.24 -21.41 7.05
N PHE A 78 -6.18 -21.95 7.81
CA PHE A 78 -6.83 -21.26 8.94
C PHE A 78 -6.83 -22.19 10.15
N PRO A 79 -5.71 -22.27 10.88
CA PRO A 79 -5.58 -23.20 11.98
C PRO A 79 -6.50 -22.80 13.14
N SER A 80 -7.17 -23.76 13.77
CA SER A 80 -8.01 -23.55 14.96
C SER A 80 -7.31 -23.95 16.28
N ASN A 81 -6.05 -24.37 16.20
CA ASN A 81 -5.20 -24.68 17.34
C ASN A 81 -4.41 -23.42 17.77
N ALA A 82 -3.52 -23.53 18.75
CA ALA A 82 -2.69 -22.40 19.21
C ALA A 82 -1.60 -21.96 18.21
N ASN A 83 -1.73 -22.29 16.92
CA ASN A 83 -0.82 -21.78 15.90
C ASN A 83 -1.23 -20.35 15.55
N GLU A 84 -0.29 -19.42 15.69
CA GLU A 84 -0.53 -17.99 15.51
C GLU A 84 -0.21 -17.57 14.06
N TYR A 85 -1.04 -18.01 13.12
CA TYR A 85 -0.99 -17.58 11.71
C TYR A 85 -2.34 -17.80 11.00
N THR A 86 -2.49 -17.20 9.84
CA THR A 86 -3.56 -17.37 8.86
C THR A 86 -2.98 -17.56 7.45
N LEU A 87 -3.83 -17.82 6.46
CA LEU A 87 -3.42 -17.99 5.07
C LEU A 87 -2.66 -16.78 4.56
N TRP A 88 -3.11 -15.58 4.95
CA TRP A 88 -2.62 -14.32 4.41
C TRP A 88 -1.21 -13.97 4.88
N ASP A 89 -0.76 -14.49 6.02
CA ASP A 89 0.61 -14.32 6.52
C ASP A 89 1.67 -14.91 5.58
N PHE A 90 1.30 -15.85 4.72
CA PHE A 90 2.18 -16.42 3.70
C PHE A 90 2.27 -15.55 2.44
N PHE A 91 1.32 -14.66 2.20
CA PHE A 91 1.12 -13.96 0.93
C PHE A 91 1.14 -12.44 1.11
N THR A 92 2.09 -11.95 1.90
CA THR A 92 2.22 -10.53 2.21
C THR A 92 2.55 -9.69 0.98
N PRO A 93 1.96 -8.47 0.84
CA PRO A 93 2.18 -7.59 -0.31
C PRO A 93 3.54 -6.87 -0.21
N ALA A 94 4.63 -7.63 -0.28
CA ALA A 94 6.00 -7.12 -0.07
C ALA A 94 6.55 -6.30 -1.25
N PHE A 95 5.82 -6.18 -2.37
CA PHE A 95 6.24 -5.40 -3.51
C PHE A 95 5.78 -3.95 -3.38
N GLN A 96 6.69 -3.00 -3.49
CA GLN A 96 6.36 -1.59 -3.41
C GLN A 96 5.98 -1.02 -4.78
N CYS A 97 4.86 -0.31 -4.84
CA CYS A 97 4.49 0.48 -6.00
C CYS A 97 5.57 1.55 -6.29
N PRO A 98 6.11 1.65 -7.52
CA PRO A 98 7.12 2.66 -7.87
C PRO A 98 6.52 4.07 -8.00
N HIS A 99 5.22 4.18 -7.78
CA HIS A 99 4.41 5.39 -7.90
C HIS A 99 3.53 5.51 -6.65
N ARG A 100 2.56 6.41 -6.69
CA ARG A 100 1.68 6.67 -5.54
C ARG A 100 0.63 5.61 -5.42
N MET A 101 0.46 5.10 -4.21
CA MET A 101 -0.75 4.39 -3.88
C MET A 101 -1.82 5.42 -3.48
N GLN A 102 -3.00 5.31 -4.07
CA GLN A 102 -4.15 6.18 -3.78
C GLN A 102 -5.37 5.28 -3.60
N ARG A 103 -6.09 5.44 -2.50
CA ARG A 103 -7.40 4.79 -2.33
C ARG A 103 -8.43 5.55 -3.16
N MET A 104 -9.12 4.84 -4.04
CA MET A 104 -10.07 5.38 -5.01
C MET A 104 -11.45 4.78 -4.72
N GLY A 105 -12.52 5.57 -4.83
CA GLY A 105 -13.88 5.20 -4.38
C GLY A 105 -14.24 5.76 -2.99
N THR A 106 -15.38 5.34 -2.43
CA THR A 106 -15.85 5.75 -1.09
C THR A 106 -14.95 5.20 0.02
N LEU A 107 -14.93 5.87 1.18
CA LEU A 107 -14.47 5.24 2.43
C LEU A 107 -15.39 4.07 2.80
N GLY A 108 -14.81 3.03 3.40
CA GLY A 108 -15.49 1.76 3.67
C GLY A 108 -15.45 0.83 2.46
N ASP A 109 -16.44 -0.07 2.40
CA ASP A 109 -16.57 -1.05 1.33
C ASP A 109 -16.77 -0.37 -0.05
N GLY A 110 -16.18 -0.94 -1.10
CA GLY A 110 -16.27 -0.49 -2.49
C GLY A 110 -15.06 0.31 -3.02
N GLY A 111 -14.26 0.95 -2.16
CA GLY A 111 -13.04 1.65 -2.59
C GLY A 111 -11.82 0.73 -2.68
N LYS A 112 -10.96 0.89 -3.70
CA LYS A 112 -9.77 0.05 -3.93
C LYS A 112 -8.47 0.87 -3.99
N TRP A 113 -7.33 0.26 -3.71
CA TRP A 113 -6.01 0.92 -3.79
C TRP A 113 -5.43 0.86 -5.21
N VAL A 114 -5.00 2.01 -5.74
CA VAL A 114 -4.50 2.12 -7.11
C VAL A 114 -3.07 2.65 -7.12
N CYS A 115 -2.18 1.92 -7.79
CA CYS A 115 -0.79 2.29 -8.00
C CYS A 115 -0.67 3.24 -9.20
N GLY A 116 -0.16 4.45 -8.98
CA GLY A 116 0.25 5.39 -10.01
C GLY A 116 -0.87 6.04 -10.83
N PHE A 117 -2.08 6.20 -10.27
CA PHE A 117 -3.22 6.75 -11.01
C PHE A 117 -2.97 8.17 -11.55
N GLU A 118 -2.09 8.95 -10.91
CA GLU A 118 -1.66 10.28 -11.39
C GLU A 118 -0.96 10.27 -12.76
N ARG A 119 -0.60 9.08 -13.26
CA ARG A 119 -0.06 8.87 -14.59
C ARG A 119 -1.14 8.44 -15.57
N ILE A 120 -2.06 7.58 -15.11
CA ILE A 120 -3.19 7.08 -15.90
C ILE A 120 -4.17 8.22 -16.19
N GLU A 121 -4.46 9.09 -15.21
CA GLU A 121 -5.39 10.21 -15.36
C GLU A 121 -4.97 11.24 -16.44
N LYS A 122 -3.70 11.22 -16.85
CA LYS A 122 -3.12 12.10 -17.88
C LYS A 122 -3.15 11.51 -19.28
N LYS A 123 -3.50 10.22 -19.43
CA LYS A 123 -3.58 9.58 -20.74
C LYS A 123 -4.72 10.17 -21.56
N GLU A 124 -4.50 10.33 -22.86
CA GLU A 124 -5.56 10.77 -23.79
C GLU A 124 -6.65 9.70 -23.95
N SER A 125 -6.25 8.43 -23.87
CA SER A 125 -7.15 7.27 -23.86
C SER A 125 -6.68 6.29 -22.79
N CYS A 126 -7.62 5.85 -21.96
CA CYS A 126 -7.37 4.91 -20.87
C CYS A 126 -8.52 3.91 -20.78
N VAL A 127 -8.20 2.64 -20.52
CA VAL A 127 -9.15 1.52 -20.52
C VAL A 127 -9.25 0.91 -19.13
N ILE A 128 -10.44 0.94 -18.53
CA ILE A 128 -10.70 0.38 -17.21
C ILE A 128 -11.70 -0.77 -17.36
N TYR A 129 -11.39 -1.93 -16.78
CA TYR A 129 -12.35 -3.04 -16.69
C TYR A 129 -12.71 -3.22 -15.22
N SER A 130 -14.01 -3.32 -14.94
CA SER A 130 -14.49 -3.64 -13.59
C SER A 130 -15.53 -4.75 -13.67
N VAL A 131 -15.28 -5.82 -12.93
CA VAL A 131 -16.12 -7.03 -12.91
C VAL A 131 -16.61 -7.26 -11.50
N GLY A 132 -17.91 -7.48 -11.34
CA GLY A 132 -18.59 -7.54 -10.06
C GLY A 132 -18.67 -6.16 -9.42
N ILE A 133 -19.63 -5.38 -9.90
CA ILE A 133 -19.85 -3.98 -9.51
C ILE A 133 -20.94 -3.91 -8.44
N ASN A 134 -21.91 -4.81 -8.49
CA ASN A 134 -23.13 -4.79 -7.71
C ASN A 134 -23.82 -3.41 -7.87
N HIS A 135 -24.35 -2.82 -6.79
CA HIS A 135 -25.03 -1.53 -6.82
C HIS A 135 -24.17 -0.34 -6.39
N GLU A 136 -22.86 -0.52 -6.20
CA GLU A 136 -21.93 0.53 -5.75
C GLU A 136 -20.91 0.78 -6.86
N SER A 137 -20.85 2.00 -7.40
CA SER A 137 -19.92 2.33 -8.49
C SER A 137 -19.03 3.53 -8.18
N SER A 138 -18.74 3.77 -6.90
CA SER A 138 -17.92 4.91 -6.48
C SER A 138 -16.48 4.79 -6.96
N PHE A 139 -15.92 3.57 -6.98
CA PHE A 139 -14.58 3.32 -7.50
C PHE A 139 -14.47 3.74 -8.98
N GLU A 140 -15.34 3.20 -9.83
CA GLU A 140 -15.35 3.49 -11.26
C GLU A 140 -15.66 4.98 -11.50
N ALA A 141 -16.60 5.56 -10.75
CA ALA A 141 -16.94 6.98 -10.85
C ALA A 141 -15.74 7.87 -10.50
N HIS A 142 -14.99 7.55 -9.45
CA HIS A 142 -13.80 8.30 -9.04
C HIS A 142 -12.70 8.22 -10.11
N LEU A 143 -12.45 7.04 -10.70
CA LEU A 143 -11.50 6.90 -11.81
C LEU A 143 -11.93 7.72 -13.03
N LEU A 144 -13.20 7.67 -13.40
CA LEU A 144 -13.73 8.43 -14.53
C LEU A 144 -13.68 9.94 -14.30
N ASP A 145 -13.99 10.43 -13.10
CA ASP A 145 -13.99 11.87 -12.82
C ASP A 145 -12.57 12.46 -12.94
N ARG A 146 -11.58 11.76 -12.38
CA ARG A 146 -10.18 12.18 -12.42
C ARG A 146 -9.51 11.95 -13.77
N GLY A 147 -9.89 10.88 -14.48
CA GLY A 147 -9.37 10.54 -15.80
C GLY A 147 -10.35 10.90 -16.93
N PRO A 148 -10.31 12.13 -17.49
CA PRO A 148 -11.24 12.55 -18.54
C PRO A 148 -11.09 11.78 -19.86
N GLY A 149 -9.90 11.21 -20.13
CA GLY A 149 -9.64 10.33 -21.28
C GLY A 149 -9.97 8.85 -21.01
N CYS A 150 -10.37 8.51 -19.79
CA CYS A 150 -10.68 7.13 -19.42
C CYS A 150 -12.09 6.73 -19.82
N GLN A 151 -12.24 5.46 -20.16
CA GLN A 151 -13.50 4.76 -20.34
C GLN A 151 -13.51 3.52 -19.45
N VAL A 152 -14.70 3.12 -18.99
CA VAL A 152 -14.89 1.93 -18.15
C VAL A 152 -15.83 0.93 -18.79
N TRP A 153 -15.47 -0.35 -18.71
CA TRP A 153 -16.26 -1.48 -19.14
C TRP A 153 -16.62 -2.33 -17.93
N GLY A 154 -17.91 -2.34 -17.61
CA GLY A 154 -18.48 -3.00 -16.46
C GLY A 154 -19.15 -4.32 -16.82
N TYR A 155 -18.86 -5.35 -16.05
CA TYR A 155 -19.43 -6.69 -16.24
C TYR A 155 -19.95 -7.25 -14.92
N ASP A 156 -21.26 -7.41 -14.84
CA ASP A 156 -21.88 -8.00 -13.65
C ASP A 156 -23.25 -8.58 -13.99
N TYR A 157 -23.43 -9.88 -13.85
CA TYR A 157 -24.69 -10.54 -14.18
C TYR A 157 -25.79 -10.33 -13.13
N SER A 158 -25.45 -9.86 -11.93
CA SER A 158 -26.39 -9.68 -10.82
C SER A 158 -27.17 -8.36 -10.90
N VAL A 159 -26.69 -7.41 -11.70
CA VAL A 159 -27.32 -6.10 -11.91
C VAL A 159 -27.46 -5.79 -13.40
N ASP A 160 -28.31 -4.82 -13.74
CA ASP A 160 -28.61 -4.44 -15.13
C ASP A 160 -27.85 -3.18 -15.60
N LYS A 161 -27.18 -2.47 -14.69
CA LYS A 161 -26.43 -1.23 -14.95
C LYS A 161 -25.47 -0.90 -13.80
N PHE A 162 -24.61 0.09 -14.01
CA PHE A 162 -23.80 0.70 -12.95
C PHE A 162 -24.67 1.37 -11.86
N GLY A 163 -24.09 1.53 -10.68
CA GLY A 163 -24.65 2.29 -9.56
C GLY A 163 -24.91 3.77 -9.87
N PRO A 164 -25.65 4.47 -9.01
CA PRO A 164 -26.08 5.85 -9.22
C PRO A 164 -24.90 6.82 -9.40
N GLU A 165 -23.73 6.51 -8.84
CA GLU A 165 -22.50 7.32 -8.96
C GLU A 165 -22.08 7.52 -10.42
N ILE A 166 -22.45 6.58 -11.30
CA ILE A 166 -22.25 6.69 -12.76
C ILE A 166 -23.58 6.94 -13.47
N ASP A 167 -24.63 6.14 -13.18
CA ASP A 167 -25.85 6.11 -13.98
C ASP A 167 -26.64 7.43 -13.93
N GLU A 168 -26.57 8.15 -12.80
CA GLU A 168 -27.21 9.44 -12.60
C GLU A 168 -26.34 10.64 -13.00
N VAL A 169 -25.08 10.40 -13.39
CA VAL A 169 -24.12 11.45 -13.78
C VAL A 169 -23.86 11.38 -15.30
N PRO A 170 -24.53 12.21 -16.13
CA PRO A 170 -24.50 12.05 -17.58
C PRO A 170 -23.10 12.08 -18.21
N GLU A 171 -22.18 12.85 -17.64
CA GLU A 171 -20.80 12.96 -18.15
C GLU A 171 -19.94 11.72 -17.85
N LEU A 172 -20.25 10.97 -16.79
CA LEU A 172 -19.59 9.71 -16.48
C LEU A 172 -20.23 8.57 -17.28
N LYS A 173 -21.56 8.51 -17.31
CA LYS A 173 -22.33 7.51 -18.07
C LYS A 173 -21.96 7.43 -19.54
N LYS A 174 -21.64 8.56 -20.20
CA LYS A 174 -21.20 8.60 -21.61
C LYS A 174 -19.91 7.82 -21.89
N ARG A 175 -19.09 7.57 -20.86
CA ARG A 175 -17.80 6.88 -20.95
C ARG A 175 -17.83 5.51 -20.26
N ALA A 176 -19.01 5.08 -19.83
CA ALA A 176 -19.23 3.83 -19.12
C ALA A 176 -20.06 2.88 -19.98
N HIS A 177 -19.58 1.64 -20.10
CA HIS A 177 -20.17 0.61 -20.94
C HIS A 177 -20.49 -0.61 -20.08
N PHE A 178 -21.77 -0.92 -19.89
CA PHE A 178 -22.18 -2.01 -19.01
C PHE A 178 -22.73 -3.21 -19.80
N LYS A 179 -22.41 -4.43 -19.35
CA LYS A 179 -23.02 -5.67 -19.82
C LYS A 179 -23.29 -6.63 -18.65
N PRO A 180 -24.47 -7.27 -18.59
CA PRO A 180 -24.79 -8.23 -17.54
C PRO A 180 -24.17 -9.61 -17.81
N TYR A 181 -22.84 -9.67 -17.88
CA TYR A 181 -22.08 -10.88 -18.20
C TYR A 181 -21.30 -11.36 -16.98
N ALA A 182 -21.14 -12.67 -16.86
CA ALA A 182 -20.27 -13.27 -15.87
C ALA A 182 -18.85 -13.46 -16.45
N LEU A 183 -17.83 -13.23 -15.61
CA LEU A 183 -16.45 -13.57 -15.93
C LEU A 183 -16.19 -15.02 -15.48
N GLY A 184 -15.50 -15.80 -16.32
CA GLY A 184 -15.12 -17.17 -15.96
C GLY A 184 -13.89 -17.67 -16.72
N GLY A 185 -13.46 -18.89 -16.38
CA GLY A 185 -12.30 -19.53 -17.02
C GLY A 185 -12.54 -20.00 -18.46
N LYS A 186 -13.79 -20.04 -18.92
CA LYS A 186 -14.20 -20.47 -20.27
C LYS A 186 -15.38 -19.65 -20.78
N ASP A 187 -15.48 -19.52 -22.10
CA ASP A 187 -16.62 -18.87 -22.75
C ASP A 187 -17.83 -19.82 -22.79
N GLU A 188 -18.96 -19.37 -22.23
CA GLU A 188 -20.25 -20.04 -22.33
C GLU A 188 -21.34 -18.99 -22.67
N PRO A 189 -21.33 -18.41 -23.89
CA PRO A 189 -22.22 -17.31 -24.25
C PRO A 189 -23.71 -17.67 -24.28
N ARG A 190 -24.04 -18.97 -24.15
CA ARG A 190 -25.41 -19.51 -24.17
C ARG A 190 -25.90 -19.93 -22.79
N SER A 191 -25.08 -19.86 -21.75
CA SER A 191 -25.53 -20.15 -20.38
C SER A 191 -26.32 -18.97 -19.81
N THR A 192 -26.96 -19.19 -18.66
CA THR A 192 -27.69 -18.16 -17.92
C THR A 192 -27.16 -18.13 -16.48
N PRO A 193 -26.37 -17.11 -16.11
CA PRO A 193 -25.92 -15.98 -16.94
C PRO A 193 -24.88 -16.39 -18.01
N PRO A 194 -24.67 -15.60 -19.08
CA PRO A 194 -23.64 -15.88 -20.07
C PRO A 194 -22.24 -15.63 -19.48
N TYR A 195 -21.33 -16.59 -19.68
CA TYR A 195 -19.94 -16.49 -19.23
C TYR A 195 -19.00 -16.14 -20.37
N TYR A 196 -18.01 -15.30 -20.06
CA TYR A 196 -16.92 -14.97 -20.96
C TYR A 196 -15.58 -14.95 -20.22
N THR A 197 -14.53 -15.31 -20.93
CA THR A 197 -13.14 -15.08 -20.51
C THR A 197 -12.77 -13.61 -20.69
N LEU A 198 -11.81 -13.11 -19.91
CA LEU A 198 -11.33 -11.73 -20.06
C LEU A 198 -10.75 -11.48 -21.46
N ALA A 199 -10.02 -12.45 -22.01
CA ALA A 199 -9.47 -12.37 -23.37
C ALA A 199 -10.57 -12.15 -24.43
N THR A 200 -11.68 -12.86 -24.31
CA THR A 200 -12.83 -12.69 -25.20
C THR A 200 -13.49 -11.33 -25.03
N LEU A 201 -13.69 -10.86 -23.79
CA LEU A 201 -14.23 -9.51 -23.54
C LEU A 201 -13.32 -8.40 -24.10
N MET A 202 -12.00 -8.55 -24.00
CA MET A 202 -11.04 -7.64 -24.62
C MET A 202 -11.16 -7.66 -26.16
N ALA A 203 -11.24 -8.84 -26.77
CA ALA A 203 -11.41 -9.00 -28.21
C ALA A 203 -12.72 -8.37 -28.71
N MET A 204 -13.83 -8.57 -28.00
CA MET A 204 -15.14 -7.98 -28.33
C MET A 204 -15.11 -6.45 -28.34
N ASN A 205 -14.35 -5.84 -27.45
CA ASN A 205 -14.20 -4.39 -27.36
C ASN A 205 -13.03 -3.85 -28.20
N ASN A 206 -12.31 -4.72 -28.92
CA ASN A 206 -11.11 -4.38 -29.69
C ASN A 206 -10.01 -3.71 -28.83
N HIS A 207 -9.83 -4.21 -27.61
CA HIS A 207 -8.79 -3.77 -26.69
C HIS A 207 -7.63 -4.77 -26.66
N THR A 208 -6.42 -4.24 -26.61
CA THR A 208 -5.19 -5.05 -26.46
C THR A 208 -4.54 -4.87 -25.09
N PHE A 209 -4.97 -3.87 -24.31
CA PHE A 209 -4.41 -3.55 -23.00
C PHE A 209 -5.45 -2.89 -22.09
N ILE A 210 -5.41 -3.21 -20.80
CA ILE A 210 -6.26 -2.64 -19.76
C ILE A 210 -5.38 -1.85 -18.79
N ASP A 211 -5.70 -0.58 -18.51
CA ASP A 211 -4.92 0.24 -17.57
C ASP A 211 -5.16 -0.14 -16.10
N VAL A 212 -6.42 -0.41 -15.75
CA VAL A 212 -6.87 -0.79 -14.41
C VAL A 212 -7.90 -1.89 -14.56
N LEU A 213 -7.63 -3.05 -13.96
CA LEU A 213 -8.52 -4.22 -13.99
C LEU A 213 -9.01 -4.50 -12.57
N LYS A 214 -10.31 -4.37 -12.30
CA LYS A 214 -10.95 -4.85 -11.08
C LYS A 214 -11.66 -6.17 -11.35
N ILE A 215 -11.40 -7.18 -10.50
CA ILE A 215 -12.11 -8.46 -10.47
C ILE A 215 -12.55 -8.69 -9.03
N ASP A 216 -13.87 -8.68 -8.84
CA ASP A 216 -14.50 -8.76 -7.53
C ASP A 216 -15.71 -9.69 -7.65
N ILE A 217 -15.46 -10.99 -7.77
CA ILE A 217 -16.48 -11.98 -8.13
C ILE A 217 -16.47 -13.15 -7.16
N GLU A 218 -17.62 -13.75 -6.89
CA GLU A 218 -17.81 -14.74 -5.82
C GLU A 218 -17.21 -16.13 -6.15
N GLY A 219 -15.91 -16.33 -5.94
CA GLY A 219 -15.21 -17.62 -6.07
C GLY A 219 -14.74 -17.99 -7.50
N GLY A 220 -15.13 -17.20 -8.51
CA GLY A 220 -14.75 -17.39 -9.91
C GLY A 220 -13.35 -16.87 -10.28
N GLU A 221 -12.66 -16.21 -9.36
CA GLU A 221 -11.37 -15.53 -9.55
C GLU A 221 -10.28 -16.52 -9.93
N PHE A 222 -10.27 -17.69 -9.28
CA PHE A 222 -9.25 -18.71 -9.49
C PHE A 222 -9.21 -19.18 -10.94
N ASP A 223 -10.37 -19.54 -11.49
CA ASP A 223 -10.51 -20.04 -12.86
C ASP A 223 -10.35 -18.91 -13.88
N ALA A 224 -10.89 -17.71 -13.59
CA ALA A 224 -10.76 -16.55 -14.46
C ALA A 224 -9.29 -16.12 -14.64
N LEU A 225 -8.53 -16.04 -13.54
CA LEU A 225 -7.10 -15.66 -13.58
C LEU A 225 -6.23 -16.79 -14.14
N ALA A 226 -6.55 -18.06 -13.86
CA ALA A 226 -5.89 -19.19 -14.50
C ALA A 226 -6.00 -19.13 -16.03
N SER A 227 -7.22 -18.91 -16.55
CA SER A 227 -7.48 -18.77 -17.98
C SER A 227 -6.79 -17.54 -18.58
N LEU A 228 -6.74 -16.43 -17.84
CA LEU A 228 -6.02 -15.23 -18.27
C LEU A 228 -4.51 -15.48 -18.41
N VAL A 229 -3.89 -16.16 -17.45
CA VAL A 229 -2.46 -16.50 -17.53
C VAL A 229 -2.18 -17.45 -18.70
N ASP A 230 -3.06 -18.42 -18.96
CA ASP A 230 -2.92 -19.32 -20.12
C ASP A 230 -3.04 -18.60 -21.45
N ALA A 231 -3.93 -17.61 -21.54
CA ALA A 231 -4.11 -16.82 -22.75
C ALA A 231 -2.94 -15.87 -23.03
N TYR A 232 -2.19 -15.47 -21.99
CA TYR A 232 -1.10 -14.50 -22.06
C TYR A 232 0.17 -14.96 -21.32
N PRO A 233 0.82 -16.05 -21.78
CA PRO A 233 1.94 -16.68 -21.07
C PRO A 233 3.21 -15.81 -21.02
N ASP A 234 3.36 -14.88 -21.97
CA ASP A 234 4.55 -14.02 -22.08
C ASP A 234 4.39 -12.71 -21.30
N GLN A 235 3.22 -12.07 -21.41
CA GLN A 235 2.95 -10.76 -20.81
C GLN A 235 1.46 -10.57 -20.59
N LEU A 236 1.07 -10.32 -19.34
CA LEU A 236 -0.31 -10.02 -18.99
C LEU A 236 -0.80 -8.72 -19.64
N PRO A 237 -2.06 -8.67 -20.11
CA PRO A 237 -2.56 -7.58 -20.94
C PRO A 237 -3.12 -6.41 -20.11
N PHE A 238 -2.57 -6.14 -18.93
CA PHE A 238 -3.04 -5.08 -18.05
C PHE A 238 -1.92 -4.40 -17.25
N GLY A 239 -2.19 -3.19 -16.74
CA GLY A 239 -1.23 -2.39 -15.97
C GLY A 239 -1.25 -2.66 -14.46
N GLN A 240 -2.43 -2.92 -13.90
CA GLN A 240 -2.62 -3.34 -12.51
C GLN A 240 -3.95 -4.08 -12.33
N LEU A 241 -4.02 -4.89 -11.28
CA LEU A 241 -5.16 -5.72 -10.89
C LEU A 241 -5.59 -5.34 -9.46
N GLN A 242 -6.88 -5.03 -9.30
CA GLN A 242 -7.60 -4.96 -8.04
C GLN A 242 -8.44 -6.23 -7.94
N LEU A 243 -8.14 -7.08 -6.96
CA LEU A 243 -8.72 -8.43 -6.85
C LEU A 243 -9.33 -8.63 -5.47
N GLU A 244 -10.61 -8.94 -5.37
CA GLU A 244 -11.12 -9.60 -4.15
C GLU A 244 -10.90 -11.11 -4.28
N ILE A 245 -10.43 -11.78 -3.22
CA ILE A 245 -10.15 -13.22 -3.20
C ILE A 245 -11.08 -13.90 -2.19
N HIS A 246 -11.99 -14.72 -2.71
CA HIS A 246 -12.87 -15.57 -1.91
C HIS A 246 -12.25 -16.94 -1.58
N ALA A 247 -11.38 -17.03 -0.57
CA ALA A 247 -10.73 -18.28 -0.14
C ALA A 247 -11.62 -19.16 0.78
N ARG A 248 -12.92 -19.29 0.47
CA ARG A 248 -13.94 -19.94 1.31
C ARG A 248 -14.13 -21.44 1.05
N ASP A 249 -14.02 -21.86 -0.21
CA ASP A 249 -14.20 -23.27 -0.59
C ASP A 249 -13.01 -24.07 -0.06
N GLU A 250 -13.25 -25.13 0.73
CA GLU A 250 -12.21 -26.00 1.28
C GLU A 250 -11.23 -26.51 0.20
N ALA A 251 -11.71 -26.72 -1.03
CA ALA A 251 -10.89 -27.15 -2.14
C ALA A 251 -10.01 -26.02 -2.69
N GLN A 252 -10.46 -24.76 -2.67
CA GLN A 252 -9.69 -23.58 -3.15
C GLN A 252 -8.78 -23.02 -2.05
N SER A 253 -9.24 -23.06 -0.80
CA SER A 253 -8.55 -22.58 0.39
C SER A 253 -7.49 -23.56 0.90
N ALA A 254 -7.46 -24.81 0.39
CA ALA A 254 -6.42 -25.77 0.70
C ALA A 254 -5.04 -25.20 0.36
N PHE A 255 -4.19 -25.04 1.38
CA PHE A 255 -2.89 -24.38 1.27
C PHE A 255 -2.05 -24.78 0.04
N PRO A 256 -1.83 -26.08 -0.27
CA PRO A 256 -1.00 -26.44 -1.42
C PRO A 256 -1.61 -26.01 -2.77
N ARG A 257 -2.94 -26.01 -2.89
CA ARG A 257 -3.61 -25.56 -4.13
C ARG A 257 -3.56 -24.04 -4.25
N PHE A 258 -3.83 -23.32 -3.15
CA PHE A 258 -3.75 -21.87 -3.11
C PHE A 258 -2.32 -21.40 -3.43
N LEU A 259 -1.31 -22.00 -2.80
CA LEU A 259 0.10 -21.71 -3.06
C LEU A 259 0.45 -21.94 -4.54
N ALA A 260 0.05 -23.07 -5.13
CA ALA A 260 0.33 -23.36 -6.54
C ALA A 260 -0.34 -22.37 -7.50
N TRP A 261 -1.58 -21.96 -7.19
CA TRP A 261 -2.27 -20.92 -7.95
C TRP A 261 -1.57 -19.57 -7.83
N TRP A 262 -1.17 -19.17 -6.62
CA TRP A 262 -0.46 -17.93 -6.35
C TRP A 262 0.91 -17.87 -7.04
N GLU A 263 1.72 -18.92 -6.91
CA GLU A 263 3.03 -19.04 -7.55
C GLU A 263 2.92 -18.94 -9.08
N ARG A 264 1.80 -19.37 -9.67
CA ARG A 264 1.53 -19.20 -11.09
C ARG A 264 1.29 -17.74 -11.47
N LEU A 265 0.60 -16.96 -10.64
CA LEU A 265 0.46 -15.51 -10.82
C LEU A 265 1.81 -14.80 -10.69
N GLU A 266 2.60 -15.17 -9.67
CA GLU A 266 3.95 -14.66 -9.47
C GLU A 266 4.87 -14.99 -10.66
N ALA A 267 4.77 -16.21 -11.17
CA ALA A 267 5.49 -16.63 -12.37
C ALA A 267 5.07 -15.77 -13.57
N ALA A 268 3.78 -15.48 -13.75
CA ALA A 268 3.28 -14.58 -14.81
C ALA A 268 3.72 -13.11 -14.64
N GLY A 269 4.41 -12.78 -13.54
CA GLY A 269 4.97 -11.45 -13.27
C GLY A 269 4.12 -10.60 -12.34
N LEU A 270 3.02 -11.11 -11.78
CA LEU A 270 2.23 -10.35 -10.82
C LEU A 270 2.97 -10.22 -9.49
N ARG A 271 2.90 -9.01 -8.93
CA ARG A 271 3.42 -8.69 -7.61
C ARG A 271 2.38 -7.93 -6.80
N PRO A 272 1.93 -8.49 -5.66
CA PRO A 272 1.02 -7.82 -4.75
C PRO A 272 1.71 -6.61 -4.10
N PHE A 273 1.06 -5.45 -4.13
CA PHE A 273 1.54 -4.21 -3.53
C PHE A 273 0.64 -3.64 -2.44
N TRP A 274 -0.56 -4.19 -2.28
CA TRP A 274 -1.47 -3.85 -1.19
C TRP A 274 -2.39 -5.04 -0.86
N THR A 275 -2.89 -5.08 0.36
CA THR A 275 -3.93 -6.01 0.82
C THR A 275 -4.84 -5.33 1.84
N GLU A 276 -6.14 -5.59 1.77
CA GLU A 276 -7.15 -5.11 2.74
C GLU A 276 -8.07 -6.29 3.11
N PRO A 277 -7.95 -6.87 4.33
CA PRO A 277 -8.85 -7.92 4.77
C PRO A 277 -10.31 -7.43 4.88
N ASN A 278 -11.27 -8.24 4.46
CA ASN A 278 -12.69 -7.86 4.53
C ASN A 278 -13.23 -8.02 5.96
N LEU A 279 -12.99 -7.02 6.80
CA LEU A 279 -13.42 -7.00 8.21
C LEU A 279 -14.94 -6.82 8.37
N VAL A 280 -15.61 -6.23 7.37
CA VAL A 280 -17.07 -6.05 7.37
C VAL A 280 -17.75 -7.42 7.34
N TYR A 281 -17.29 -8.31 6.46
CA TYR A 281 -17.75 -9.70 6.39
C TYR A 281 -17.62 -10.41 7.74
N LEU A 282 -16.47 -10.30 8.42
CA LEU A 282 -16.23 -10.92 9.72
C LEU A 282 -17.15 -10.39 10.83
N ASN A 283 -17.49 -9.11 10.76
CA ASN A 283 -18.34 -8.48 11.76
C ASN A 283 -19.84 -8.81 11.56
N ILE A 284 -20.30 -8.88 10.30
CA ILE A 284 -21.67 -9.28 9.95
C ILE A 284 -21.88 -10.77 10.20
N TRP A 285 -20.98 -11.61 9.70
CA TRP A 285 -21.06 -13.07 9.79
C TRP A 285 -20.14 -13.59 10.89
N ARG A 286 -20.54 -13.34 12.15
CA ARG A 286 -19.74 -13.75 13.31
C ARG A 286 -19.52 -15.26 13.33
N GLY A 287 -18.25 -15.65 13.53
CA GLY A 287 -17.82 -17.05 13.53
C GLY A 287 -17.22 -17.50 12.19
N SER A 288 -17.30 -16.67 11.15
CA SER A 288 -16.57 -16.89 9.90
C SER A 288 -15.06 -16.81 10.11
N ARG A 289 -14.32 -17.52 9.26
CA ARG A 289 -12.86 -17.39 9.15
C ARG A 289 -12.52 -16.10 8.39
N PRO A 290 -11.34 -15.50 8.59
CA PRO A 290 -10.88 -14.37 7.78
C PRO A 290 -10.45 -14.87 6.41
N ASP A 291 -11.38 -15.37 5.60
CA ASP A 291 -11.13 -16.06 4.33
C ASP A 291 -11.47 -15.22 3.08
N LEU A 292 -11.75 -13.92 3.28
CA LEU A 292 -12.01 -12.94 2.24
C LEU A 292 -11.05 -11.74 2.38
N THR A 293 -10.31 -11.41 1.31
CA THR A 293 -9.38 -10.27 1.28
C THR A 293 -9.41 -9.57 -0.07
N GLU A 294 -9.28 -8.26 -0.06
CA GLU A 294 -8.93 -7.49 -1.25
C GLU A 294 -7.40 -7.45 -1.39
N LEU A 295 -6.91 -7.58 -2.61
CA LEU A 295 -5.50 -7.63 -2.98
C LEU A 295 -5.27 -6.81 -4.24
N GLU A 296 -4.25 -5.96 -4.22
CA GLU A 296 -3.85 -5.23 -5.42
C GLU A 296 -2.45 -5.63 -5.88
N ALA A 297 -2.33 -5.87 -7.17
CA ALA A 297 -1.12 -6.39 -7.79
C ALA A 297 -0.79 -5.67 -9.09
N GLN A 298 0.49 -5.62 -9.45
CA GLN A 298 0.94 -5.07 -10.73
C GLN A 298 1.84 -6.08 -11.45
N PRO A 299 1.74 -6.21 -12.79
CA PRO A 299 2.70 -7.00 -13.56
C PRO A 299 4.07 -6.32 -13.59
N THR A 300 5.13 -7.09 -13.40
CA THR A 300 6.51 -6.62 -13.54
C THR A 300 7.10 -7.05 -14.88
N TYR A 301 7.86 -6.14 -15.49
CA TYR A 301 8.42 -6.38 -16.82
C TYR A 301 9.53 -7.44 -16.75
N ARG A 302 9.31 -8.58 -17.40
CA ARG A 302 10.38 -9.58 -17.60
C ARG A 302 11.43 -8.97 -18.53
N GLY A 303 12.63 -8.74 -18.00
CA GLY A 303 13.74 -8.14 -18.73
C GLY A 303 14.10 -8.89 -20.02
N GLY A 304 13.57 -8.41 -21.15
CA GLY A 304 14.23 -8.49 -22.45
C GLY A 304 14.99 -7.17 -22.65
N GLY A 305 16.27 -7.25 -23.02
CA GLY A 305 17.10 -6.07 -23.22
C GLY A 305 16.44 -5.03 -24.12
N PHE A 306 16.57 -3.76 -23.74
CA PHE A 306 16.27 -2.62 -24.60
C PHE A 306 17.06 -2.76 -25.91
N SER A 307 16.40 -3.26 -26.96
CA SER A 307 16.72 -2.84 -28.31
C SER A 307 15.80 -1.66 -28.60
N PRO A 308 16.31 -0.46 -28.91
CA PRO A 308 15.45 0.64 -29.27
C PRO A 308 14.62 0.19 -30.47
N VAL A 309 13.30 0.14 -30.30
CA VAL A 309 12.38 0.00 -31.43
C VAL A 309 12.57 1.26 -32.27
N THR A 310 13.51 1.21 -33.21
CA THR A 310 13.45 2.03 -34.41
C THR A 310 12.07 1.82 -35.00
N ALA A 311 11.32 2.91 -35.14
CA ALA A 311 10.09 2.94 -35.89
C ALA A 311 10.30 2.26 -37.25
N SER A 312 9.90 0.99 -37.35
CA SER A 312 9.99 0.26 -38.61
C SER A 312 8.71 0.53 -39.38
N ARG A 313 8.91 1.24 -40.50
CA ARG A 313 7.90 1.55 -41.51
C ARG A 313 7.09 0.30 -41.87
N HIS A 314 5.78 0.48 -41.98
CA HIS A 314 4.85 -0.48 -42.55
C HIS A 314 5.40 -1.11 -43.84
N ILE A 315 5.55 -2.44 -43.82
CA ILE A 315 5.66 -3.25 -45.05
C ILE A 315 4.28 -3.85 -45.29
N TYR A 316 3.54 -3.23 -46.21
CA TYR A 316 2.32 -3.79 -46.80
C TYR A 316 2.74 -4.93 -47.74
N LYS A 317 2.17 -6.14 -47.57
CA LYS A 317 2.23 -7.20 -48.60
C LYS A 317 1.16 -6.91 -49.65
N PRO A 318 1.48 -6.82 -50.96
CA PRO A 318 0.46 -6.65 -51.99
C PRO A 318 -0.13 -8.00 -52.46
N ALA A 319 -1.43 -7.98 -52.77
CA ALA A 319 -2.20 -9.05 -53.40
C ALA A 319 -1.93 -9.15 -54.92
N PRO A 320 -2.33 -10.24 -55.61
CA PRO A 320 -1.94 -10.51 -57.00
C PRO A 320 -2.66 -9.60 -58.02
N THR A 321 -1.91 -9.24 -59.06
CA THR A 321 -2.25 -8.30 -60.14
C THR A 321 -3.07 -8.91 -61.27
N HIS A 322 -4.09 -8.18 -61.75
CA HIS A 322 -4.63 -8.28 -63.12
C HIS A 322 -4.26 -7.02 -63.93
N PRO A 323 -4.07 -7.09 -65.26
CA PRO A 323 -3.48 -6.01 -66.05
C PRO A 323 -4.53 -4.97 -66.53
N PRO A 324 -4.12 -3.70 -66.74
CA PRO A 324 -5.00 -2.63 -67.24
C PRO A 324 -4.87 -2.40 -68.76
N PRO A 325 -5.87 -1.76 -69.41
CA PRO A 325 -5.80 -1.30 -70.80
C PRO A 325 -5.15 0.11 -70.92
N PRO A 326 -4.78 0.54 -72.15
CA PRO A 326 -3.76 1.57 -72.37
C PRO A 326 -4.28 3.02 -72.44
N HIS A 327 -3.38 3.95 -72.10
CA HIS A 327 -3.54 5.41 -72.13
C HIS A 327 -3.28 6.03 -73.51
N THR A 328 -3.86 7.21 -73.75
CA THR A 328 -3.39 8.25 -74.69
C THR A 328 -3.47 9.64 -74.03
N PRO A 329 -2.70 10.66 -74.50
CA PRO A 329 -1.99 11.60 -73.61
C PRO A 329 -2.21 13.10 -73.89
N THR A 330 -1.45 13.95 -73.15
CA THR A 330 -0.96 15.34 -73.40
C THR A 330 -1.57 16.49 -72.57
N PRO A 331 -0.90 17.67 -72.43
CA PRO A 331 0.55 17.95 -72.29
C PRO A 331 0.92 19.02 -71.21
N THR A 332 2.23 19.17 -71.03
CA THR A 332 3.03 20.11 -70.23
C THR A 332 3.00 21.58 -70.67
N TYR A 333 3.32 22.55 -69.78
CA TYR A 333 4.44 23.53 -69.88
C TYR A 333 4.50 24.50 -68.66
N ALA A 334 5.70 25.01 -68.36
CA ALA A 334 6.12 25.70 -67.11
C ALA A 334 6.28 27.26 -67.28
N PRO A 335 7.11 28.00 -66.50
CA PRO A 335 6.75 28.85 -65.35
C PRO A 335 7.15 30.35 -65.51
N TYR A 336 6.76 31.25 -64.58
CA TYR A 336 7.31 32.62 -64.51
C TYR A 336 7.51 33.21 -63.09
N TYR A 337 8.58 34.00 -63.04
CA TYR A 337 9.35 34.78 -62.06
C TYR A 337 8.69 35.66 -60.96
N THR A 338 9.61 36.17 -60.11
CA THR A 338 9.57 36.80 -58.77
C THR A 338 9.48 38.34 -58.71
N GLU A 339 9.29 38.85 -57.46
CA GLU A 339 9.67 40.17 -56.86
C GLU A 339 8.55 41.24 -56.63
N PRO A 340 8.71 42.25 -55.73
CA PRO A 340 8.32 42.20 -54.30
C PRO A 340 7.38 43.37 -53.87
N PHE A 341 6.79 43.35 -52.67
CA PHE A 341 5.88 44.41 -52.19
C PHE A 341 6.33 45.09 -50.89
N ASN A 342 6.25 46.43 -50.91
CA ASN A 342 6.74 47.40 -49.94
C ASN A 342 5.61 47.95 -49.05
N MET A 343 5.94 48.46 -47.86
CA MET A 343 5.01 48.99 -46.83
C MET A 343 4.30 50.29 -47.24
N GLY A 344 3.11 50.55 -46.67
CA GLY A 344 2.48 51.87 -46.67
C GLY A 344 1.15 51.92 -45.89
N PHE A 345 1.14 52.72 -44.81
CA PHE A 345 0.08 52.85 -43.80
C PHE A 345 -0.87 54.04 -44.11
N VAL A 346 -2.06 54.03 -43.51
CA VAL A 346 -3.06 55.12 -43.30
C VAL A 346 -4.03 55.48 -44.45
N SER A 347 -5.33 55.13 -44.32
CA SER A 347 -6.40 56.10 -43.95
C SER A 347 -7.85 55.58 -44.15
N ARG A 348 -8.64 55.74 -43.08
CA ARG A 348 -10.08 56.09 -43.00
C ARG A 348 -11.14 55.16 -43.62
N HIS A 349 -11.89 54.47 -42.75
CA HIS A 349 -13.34 54.27 -42.96
C HIS A 349 -14.13 54.27 -41.64
N PRO A 350 -15.26 55.01 -41.54
CA PRO A 350 -16.07 55.17 -40.32
C PRO A 350 -16.93 53.95 -39.95
N ARG A 351 -16.80 52.82 -40.67
CA ARG A 351 -17.59 51.61 -40.42
C ARG A 351 -17.03 50.74 -39.29
N TYR A 352 -15.73 50.84 -39.00
CA TYR A 352 -15.09 50.08 -37.92
C TYR A 352 -15.33 50.66 -36.53
N THR A 353 -15.53 51.97 -36.42
CA THR A 353 -15.82 52.63 -35.13
C THR A 353 -17.22 52.30 -34.63
N ILE A 354 -18.22 52.23 -35.52
CA ILE A 354 -19.57 51.82 -35.15
C ILE A 354 -19.62 50.33 -34.81
N ALA A 355 -18.90 49.48 -35.54
CA ALA A 355 -18.80 48.05 -35.22
C ALA A 355 -18.12 47.79 -33.86
N LEU A 356 -17.11 48.59 -33.50
CA LEU A 356 -16.46 48.52 -32.19
C LEU A 356 -17.36 49.03 -31.05
N ILE A 357 -18.15 50.08 -31.27
CA ILE A 357 -19.09 50.60 -30.25
C ILE A 357 -20.27 49.63 -30.07
N VAL A 358 -20.82 49.09 -31.14
CA VAL A 358 -21.90 48.07 -31.06
C VAL A 358 -21.37 46.76 -30.47
N GLY A 359 -20.16 46.34 -30.84
CA GLY A 359 -19.51 45.18 -30.22
C GLY A 359 -19.25 45.35 -28.73
N ALA A 360 -18.85 46.56 -28.30
CA ALA A 360 -18.67 46.87 -26.88
C ALA A 360 -20.01 46.92 -26.13
N PHE A 361 -21.07 47.48 -26.72
CA PHE A 361 -22.39 47.60 -26.08
C PHE A 361 -23.12 46.24 -25.98
N VAL A 362 -23.01 45.39 -27.00
CA VAL A 362 -23.52 44.01 -26.97
C VAL A 362 -22.74 43.18 -25.95
N SER A 363 -21.42 43.37 -25.83
CA SER A 363 -20.63 42.68 -24.80
C SER A 363 -21.05 43.11 -23.40
N VAL A 364 -21.26 44.40 -23.16
CA VAL A 364 -21.72 44.90 -21.85
C VAL A 364 -23.13 44.39 -21.51
N LEU A 365 -24.04 44.27 -22.49
CA LEU A 365 -25.37 43.69 -22.26
C LEU A 365 -25.36 42.17 -22.02
N VAL A 366 -24.48 41.43 -22.69
CA VAL A 366 -24.30 39.98 -22.47
C VAL A 366 -23.67 39.71 -21.09
N PHE A 367 -22.76 40.56 -20.63
CA PHE A 367 -22.15 40.43 -19.31
C PHE A 367 -23.00 41.01 -18.16
N ALA A 368 -23.91 41.96 -18.43
CA ALA A 368 -24.77 42.56 -17.41
C ALA A 368 -26.11 41.82 -17.19
N ASN A 369 -26.60 41.07 -18.19
CA ASN A 369 -27.90 40.37 -18.13
C ASN A 369 -27.81 38.83 -18.27
N GLY A 370 -26.60 38.26 -18.30
CA GLY A 370 -26.43 36.82 -18.23
C GLY A 370 -26.72 36.32 -16.81
N GLU A 371 -27.92 35.79 -16.57
CA GLU A 371 -28.13 34.92 -15.41
C GLU A 371 -27.06 33.82 -15.43
N PRO A 372 -26.38 33.54 -14.30
CA PRO A 372 -25.35 32.52 -14.29
C PRO A 372 -25.99 31.17 -14.60
N ALA A 373 -25.61 30.57 -15.73
CA ALA A 373 -25.90 29.18 -16.02
C ALA A 373 -25.51 28.34 -14.80
N ARG A 374 -26.47 27.57 -14.27
CA ARG A 374 -26.27 26.59 -13.21
C ARG A 374 -25.22 25.59 -13.68
N THR A 375 -23.95 25.84 -13.35
CA THR A 375 -22.88 24.86 -13.49
C THR A 375 -23.12 23.76 -12.48
N HIS A 376 -23.53 22.57 -12.92
CA HIS A 376 -23.44 21.36 -12.12
C HIS A 376 -21.98 21.21 -11.66
N ARG A 377 -21.76 21.30 -10.34
CA ARG A 377 -20.44 21.11 -9.72
C ARG A 377 -20.07 19.64 -9.85
N ARG A 378 -18.87 19.37 -10.37
CA ARG A 378 -18.25 18.04 -10.36
C ARG A 378 -17.96 17.62 -8.92
N PRO A 379 -18.26 16.37 -8.52
CA PRO A 379 -18.03 15.88 -7.16
C PRO A 379 -16.55 15.65 -6.82
N TYR A 380 -15.64 15.54 -7.81
CA TYR A 380 -14.20 15.47 -7.57
C TYR A 380 -13.42 16.56 -8.35
N PRO A 381 -12.28 17.06 -7.83
CA PRO A 381 -11.59 18.19 -8.43
C PRO A 381 -10.83 17.78 -9.70
N VAL A 382 -11.26 18.33 -10.84
CA VAL A 382 -10.50 18.32 -12.11
C VAL A 382 -9.23 19.17 -11.95
N ALA A 383 -8.11 18.64 -12.44
CA ALA A 383 -6.86 19.36 -12.58
C ALA A 383 -7.09 20.73 -13.24
N VAL A 384 -6.89 21.80 -12.45
CA VAL A 384 -7.01 23.19 -12.91
C VAL A 384 -6.09 23.40 -14.13
N ARG A 385 -6.69 23.64 -15.30
CA ARG A 385 -6.00 24.18 -16.47
C ARG A 385 -5.58 25.62 -16.17
N GLY A 386 -4.32 25.97 -16.44
CA GLY A 386 -3.93 27.37 -16.64
C GLY A 386 -2.79 27.94 -15.80
N LYS A 387 -2.14 27.18 -14.91
CA LYS A 387 -0.86 27.60 -14.31
C LYS A 387 0.14 26.46 -14.46
N ARG A 388 1.29 26.73 -15.08
CA ARG A 388 2.42 25.79 -15.08
C ARG A 388 2.66 25.36 -13.63
N PRO A 389 2.72 24.06 -13.31
CA PRO A 389 3.03 23.62 -11.96
C PRO A 389 4.38 24.23 -11.55
N PRO A 390 4.55 24.61 -10.28
CA PRO A 390 5.88 24.93 -9.75
C PRO A 390 6.85 23.82 -10.13
N GLN A 391 8.07 24.17 -10.54
CA GLN A 391 9.14 23.19 -10.62
C GLN A 391 9.48 22.79 -9.19
N PHE A 392 8.84 21.73 -8.69
CA PHE A 392 9.11 21.14 -7.37
C PHE A 392 10.45 20.41 -7.41
N GLY A 393 11.26 20.60 -6.36
CA GLY A 393 12.65 20.11 -6.27
C GLY A 393 12.76 18.60 -6.07
N GLY A 394 11.67 17.91 -5.77
CA GLY A 394 11.62 16.44 -5.73
C GLY A 394 12.28 15.80 -4.50
N GLY A 395 12.56 16.60 -3.46
CA GLY A 395 13.04 16.15 -2.14
C GLY A 395 11.94 15.53 -1.27
N VAL A 396 12.28 15.15 -0.05
CA VAL A 396 11.38 14.49 0.92
C VAL A 396 10.36 15.46 1.53
N GLU A 397 10.71 16.73 1.67
CA GLU A 397 9.85 17.76 2.25
C GLU A 397 8.67 18.09 1.32
N ASP A 398 8.96 18.23 0.02
CA ASP A 398 7.94 18.37 -1.04
C ASP A 398 6.99 17.17 -1.04
N GLN A 399 7.49 15.99 -0.65
CA GLN A 399 6.70 14.79 -0.53
C GLN A 399 5.79 14.83 0.70
N ILE A 400 6.32 15.09 1.90
CA ILE A 400 5.51 15.15 3.12
C ILE A 400 4.39 16.18 3.00
N ALA A 401 4.68 17.40 2.52
CA ALA A 401 3.70 18.48 2.37
C ALA A 401 2.49 18.10 1.52
N LEU A 402 2.64 17.05 0.74
CA LEU A 402 1.78 16.72 -0.35
C LEU A 402 1.04 15.40 -0.12
N SER A 403 1.61 14.51 0.70
CA SER A 403 0.86 13.48 1.43
C SER A 403 -0.12 14.12 2.40
N GLU A 404 0.29 15.21 3.08
CA GLU A 404 -0.60 15.99 3.97
C GLU A 404 -1.85 16.49 3.25
N GLY A 405 -1.71 17.01 2.03
CA GLY A 405 -2.86 17.47 1.25
C GLY A 405 -3.88 16.36 0.94
N TYR A 406 -3.43 15.12 0.76
CA TYR A 406 -4.33 13.98 0.59
C TYR A 406 -4.94 13.52 1.90
N TYR A 407 -4.17 13.59 2.97
CA TYR A 407 -4.67 13.28 4.29
C TYR A 407 -5.84 14.18 4.66
N GLU A 408 -5.75 15.49 4.39
CA GLU A 408 -6.87 16.42 4.60
C GLU A 408 -8.14 16.06 3.81
N LEU A 409 -8.01 15.55 2.58
CA LEU A 409 -9.17 15.07 1.82
C LEU A 409 -9.81 13.85 2.49
N ALA A 410 -9.01 12.90 2.97
CA ALA A 410 -9.51 11.76 3.73
C ALA A 410 -10.16 12.18 5.06
N LEU A 411 -9.66 13.23 5.71
CA LEU A 411 -10.29 13.81 6.90
C LEU A 411 -11.66 14.42 6.58
N ASP A 412 -11.80 15.12 5.45
CA ASP A 412 -13.09 15.68 5.02
C ASP A 412 -14.10 14.57 4.69
N GLU A 413 -13.68 13.48 4.05
CA GLU A 413 -14.51 12.29 3.82
C GLU A 413 -14.92 11.62 5.14
N ARG A 414 -13.99 11.47 6.10
CA ARG A 414 -14.31 10.96 7.45
C ARG A 414 -15.37 11.82 8.14
N ARG A 415 -15.23 13.15 8.07
CA ARG A 415 -16.20 14.10 8.65
C ARG A 415 -17.57 13.96 7.97
N ALA A 416 -17.60 13.81 6.65
CA ALA A 416 -18.82 13.60 5.90
C ALA A 416 -19.51 12.28 6.29
N MET A 417 -18.72 11.20 6.48
CA MET A 417 -19.22 9.91 6.94
C MET A 417 -19.81 10.00 8.34
N ILE A 418 -19.11 10.64 9.28
CA ILE A 418 -19.63 10.89 10.63
C ILE A 418 -20.92 11.71 10.57
N ALA A 419 -20.96 12.79 9.80
CA ALA A 419 -22.15 13.64 9.67
C ALA A 419 -23.36 12.87 9.11
N LYS A 420 -23.14 11.92 8.21
CA LYS A 420 -24.20 11.08 7.61
C LYS A 420 -24.82 10.12 8.63
N TRP A 421 -24.01 9.47 9.45
CA TRP A 421 -24.45 8.37 10.33
C TRP A 421 -24.81 8.81 11.76
N GLY A 422 -24.85 10.12 12.00
CA GLY A 422 -25.33 10.73 13.25
C GLY A 422 -24.21 11.30 14.12
N PRO A 423 -24.54 11.97 15.24
CA PRO A 423 -23.54 12.42 16.20
C PRO A 423 -22.65 11.24 16.59
N ALA A 424 -21.34 11.44 16.76
CA ALA A 424 -20.40 10.34 17.04
C ALA A 424 -20.86 9.39 18.16
N ALA A 425 -21.65 9.88 19.12
CA ALA A 425 -22.24 9.11 20.22
C ALA A 425 -23.27 8.04 19.80
N GLN A 426 -23.75 8.06 18.56
CA GLN A 426 -24.74 7.12 18.02
C GLN A 426 -24.15 6.15 16.98
N ILE A 427 -22.87 6.33 16.61
CA ILE A 427 -22.18 5.47 15.65
C ILE A 427 -21.74 4.20 16.38
N ASP A 428 -22.23 3.04 15.93
CA ASP A 428 -21.69 1.75 16.35
C ASP A 428 -20.37 1.51 15.60
N PRO A 429 -19.20 1.47 16.26
CA PRO A 429 -17.93 1.23 15.57
C PRO A 429 -17.86 -0.15 14.88
N PHE A 430 -18.73 -1.09 15.26
CA PHE A 430 -18.79 -2.44 14.70
C PHE A 430 -20.24 -2.87 14.40
N PRO A 431 -20.90 -2.26 13.40
CA PRO A 431 -22.31 -2.48 13.12
C PRO A 431 -22.55 -3.89 12.59
N SER A 432 -23.47 -4.63 13.21
CA SER A 432 -23.87 -5.97 12.75
C SER A 432 -25.09 -5.96 11.83
N SER A 433 -25.65 -4.79 11.53
CA SER A 433 -26.87 -4.63 10.72
C SER A 433 -26.64 -4.81 9.22
N GLY A 434 -25.38 -4.89 8.77
CA GLY A 434 -25.05 -4.85 7.34
C GLY A 434 -25.27 -3.49 6.70
N GLU A 435 -25.57 -2.44 7.49
CA GLU A 435 -25.50 -1.07 7.01
C GLU A 435 -24.02 -0.74 6.81
N PHE A 436 -23.59 -0.81 5.56
CA PHE A 436 -22.27 -0.35 5.19
C PHE A 436 -22.18 1.14 5.52
N TYR A 437 -21.16 1.56 6.28
CA TYR A 437 -20.80 2.97 6.41
C TYR A 437 -20.23 3.51 5.09
N THR A 438 -20.87 3.25 3.96
CA THR A 438 -20.57 3.91 2.70
C THR A 438 -21.16 5.31 2.73
N LEU A 439 -20.62 6.23 1.95
CA LEU A 439 -21.20 7.58 1.82
C LEU A 439 -22.51 7.59 1.01
N CYS A 440 -22.91 6.47 0.39
CA CYS A 440 -24.14 6.39 -0.40
C CYS A 440 -25.36 5.90 0.39
N ALA A 441 -26.19 6.85 0.81
CA ALA A 441 -27.60 6.61 1.11
C ALA A 441 -28.33 7.91 0.76
N TYR A 442 -29.07 7.85 -0.34
CA TYR A 442 -29.80 8.96 -0.92
C TYR A 442 -30.94 9.37 0.02
N GLN A 443 -30.76 10.48 0.75
CA GLN A 443 -31.88 11.29 1.24
C GLN A 443 -31.53 12.77 1.02
N GLY A 444 -32.31 13.41 0.14
CA GLY A 444 -31.95 14.67 -0.48
C GLY A 444 -31.81 15.86 0.46
N ALA A 445 -30.67 16.56 0.37
CA ALA A 445 -30.55 18.01 0.53
C ALA A 445 -29.19 18.51 0.00
N PRO A 446 -29.12 19.69 -0.67
CA PRO A 446 -27.91 20.17 -1.33
C PRO A 446 -27.04 21.03 -0.40
N LEU A 447 -25.86 20.56 0.00
CA LEU A 447 -24.86 21.37 0.71
C LEU A 447 -23.71 21.78 -0.23
N GLN A 448 -23.47 23.09 -0.28
CA GLN A 448 -22.57 23.75 -1.23
C GLN A 448 -21.10 23.73 -0.77
N TRP A 449 -20.28 22.85 -1.36
CA TRP A 449 -18.82 22.81 -1.17
C TRP A 449 -18.10 24.01 -1.81
N ARG A 450 -17.37 24.81 -1.03
CA ARG A 450 -16.43 25.81 -1.56
C ARG A 450 -15.06 25.67 -0.89
N GLN A 451 -14.06 25.53 -1.78
CA GLN A 451 -12.63 25.80 -1.63
C GLN A 451 -11.77 24.76 -0.91
N LEU A 452 -10.97 24.01 -1.69
CA LEU A 452 -9.54 23.78 -1.46
C LEU A 452 -8.87 23.10 -2.67
N THR A 453 -7.60 23.43 -2.88
CA THR A 453 -6.82 23.19 -4.11
C THR A 453 -5.50 22.46 -3.80
N ARG A 454 -5.26 21.37 -4.55
CA ARG A 454 -3.99 20.88 -5.16
C ARG A 454 -2.81 20.39 -4.26
N VAL A 455 -2.08 19.29 -4.51
CA VAL A 455 -2.32 17.85 -4.86
C VAL A 455 -0.97 17.19 -5.30
N ILE A 456 -0.65 15.98 -4.76
CA ILE A 456 0.18 14.81 -5.22
C ILE A 456 1.61 14.36 -4.74
N CYS A 457 1.76 13.50 -3.70
CA CYS A 457 3.03 12.89 -3.20
C CYS A 457 3.16 11.37 -3.32
N SER A 458 4.32 10.85 -3.76
CA SER A 458 4.98 9.63 -3.22
C SER A 458 6.42 9.54 -3.71
N ARG A 459 7.39 9.28 -2.84
CA ARG A 459 8.60 8.43 -3.13
C ARG A 459 9.18 7.76 -1.87
N GLY A 460 8.42 7.51 -0.81
CA GLY A 460 8.90 6.77 0.37
C GLY A 460 8.78 5.25 0.19
N LEU A 461 9.83 4.51 0.53
CA LEU A 461 9.88 3.04 0.54
C LEU A 461 9.22 2.52 1.85
N PHE A 462 8.30 1.56 1.75
CA PHE A 462 7.58 0.95 2.89
C PHE A 462 8.04 -0.50 3.12
N TYR A 463 8.47 -0.85 4.34
CA TYR A 463 9.02 -2.18 4.63
C TYR A 463 8.21 -2.92 5.70
N GLY A 464 7.93 -4.20 5.50
CA GLY A 464 7.39 -5.12 6.52
C GLY A 464 8.53 -5.93 7.15
N ILE A 465 8.73 -5.81 8.46
CA ILE A 465 9.75 -6.55 9.21
C ILE A 465 9.16 -7.86 9.69
N PHE A 466 9.45 -8.99 9.04
CA PHE A 466 9.01 -10.33 9.45
C PHE A 466 10.10 -11.11 10.22
N PRO A 467 9.73 -12.11 11.05
CA PRO A 467 10.63 -12.73 12.01
C PRO A 467 11.86 -13.43 11.40
N VAL A 468 13.06 -13.17 11.95
CA VAL A 468 14.25 -14.00 11.73
C VAL A 468 14.19 -15.23 12.64
N PRO A 469 14.34 -16.47 12.14
CA PRO A 469 14.38 -17.64 13.00
C PRO A 469 15.68 -17.71 13.80
N ALA A 470 15.57 -18.05 15.08
CA ALA A 470 16.71 -18.47 15.91
C ALA A 470 17.46 -19.66 15.27
N PRO A 471 18.80 -19.74 15.40
CA PRO A 471 19.58 -20.83 14.82
C PRO A 471 19.10 -22.19 15.32
N ALA A 472 18.98 -23.13 14.38
CA ALA A 472 18.39 -24.47 14.53
C ALA A 472 18.69 -25.11 15.90
N ALA A 473 17.65 -25.22 16.73
CA ALA A 473 17.72 -26.07 17.91
C ALA A 473 17.71 -27.55 17.46
N ALA A 474 18.56 -28.35 18.10
CA ALA A 474 18.65 -29.80 17.88
C ALA A 474 17.25 -30.49 17.95
N PRO A 475 17.04 -31.60 17.23
CA PRO A 475 15.74 -32.28 17.19
C PRO A 475 15.43 -32.90 18.56
N GLY A 476 14.65 -32.17 19.37
CA GLY A 476 14.22 -32.59 20.69
C GLY A 476 13.71 -31.40 21.48
N HIS A 477 12.38 -31.31 21.61
CA HIS A 477 11.58 -30.24 22.23
C HIS A 477 11.14 -29.11 21.27
N ARG A 478 9.96 -29.34 20.64
CA ARG A 478 9.10 -28.26 20.10
C ARG A 478 8.78 -27.30 21.25
N ARG A 479 9.43 -26.13 21.28
CA ARG A 479 9.03 -25.00 22.12
C ARG A 479 8.06 -24.15 21.29
N GLU A 480 6.86 -23.94 21.80
CA GLU A 480 5.88 -23.00 21.26
C GLU A 480 6.49 -21.59 21.33
N GLN A 481 7.01 -21.10 20.21
CA GLN A 481 7.29 -19.67 20.03
C GLN A 481 5.93 -19.01 19.78
N ARG A 482 5.42 -18.30 20.79
CA ARG A 482 4.33 -17.34 20.61
C ARG A 482 4.93 -16.12 19.92
N GLY A 483 4.39 -15.71 18.78
CA GLY A 483 4.93 -14.64 17.95
C GLY A 483 3.96 -13.48 17.83
N ASP A 484 4.44 -12.29 18.17
CA ASP A 484 3.76 -10.98 18.05
C ASP A 484 3.79 -10.42 16.60
N GLY A 485 3.99 -11.29 15.62
CA GLY A 485 4.07 -10.90 14.21
C GLY A 485 5.22 -9.94 13.88
N GLY A 486 5.21 -9.45 12.64
CA GLY A 486 6.15 -8.46 12.15
C GLY A 486 5.54 -7.07 12.10
N LYS A 487 6.28 -6.00 12.40
CA LYS A 487 5.75 -4.62 12.32
C LYS A 487 6.27 -3.88 11.08
N TRP A 488 5.51 -2.92 10.56
CA TRP A 488 5.87 -2.15 9.37
C TRP A 488 6.68 -0.89 9.70
N VAL A 489 7.85 -0.74 9.07
CA VAL A 489 8.80 0.35 9.32
C VAL A 489 9.07 1.12 8.02
N CYS A 490 8.99 2.44 8.09
CA CYS A 490 9.27 3.32 6.96
C CYS A 490 10.76 3.68 6.90
N GLY A 491 11.36 3.62 5.71
CA GLY A 491 12.68 4.18 5.43
C GLY A 491 13.84 3.58 6.23
N MET A 492 13.81 2.27 6.52
CA MET A 492 14.84 1.61 7.34
C MET A 492 16.24 1.75 6.73
N GLU A 493 16.36 1.86 5.40
CA GLU A 493 17.63 2.14 4.72
C GLU A 493 18.26 3.47 5.17
N ARG A 494 17.44 4.48 5.49
CA ARG A 494 17.91 5.79 5.96
C ARG A 494 18.20 5.77 7.46
N VAL A 495 17.33 5.11 8.23
CA VAL A 495 17.54 4.93 9.69
C VAL A 495 18.83 4.15 9.95
N ALA A 496 19.11 3.12 9.14
CA ALA A 496 20.29 2.28 9.27
C ALA A 496 21.62 3.01 8.98
N GLU A 497 21.59 4.13 8.26
CA GLU A 497 22.79 4.95 8.00
C GLU A 497 23.21 5.78 9.22
N LYS A 498 22.33 5.95 10.20
CA LYS A 498 22.62 6.73 11.41
C LYS A 498 23.63 6.03 12.30
N LYS A 499 24.51 6.81 12.91
CA LYS A 499 25.55 6.33 13.83
C LYS A 499 25.06 6.14 15.26
N ASP A 500 23.96 6.78 15.61
CA ASP A 500 23.38 6.85 16.95
C ASP A 500 21.90 6.46 16.96
N CYS A 501 21.53 5.48 16.13
CA CYS A 501 20.17 4.98 16.02
C CYS A 501 19.67 4.39 17.35
N VAL A 502 18.51 4.87 17.83
CA VAL A 502 17.87 4.45 19.08
C VAL A 502 16.49 3.86 18.79
N ILE A 503 16.29 2.61 19.23
CA ILE A 503 15.02 1.89 19.10
C ILE A 503 14.48 1.64 20.51
N TYR A 504 13.22 1.98 20.75
CA TYR A 504 12.50 1.58 21.96
C TYR A 504 11.45 0.55 21.58
N SER A 505 11.42 -0.57 22.29
CA SER A 505 10.40 -1.60 22.12
C SER A 505 9.77 -1.95 23.46
N VAL A 506 8.46 -1.83 23.54
CA VAL A 506 7.69 -2.04 24.76
C VAL A 506 6.66 -3.12 24.50
N GLY A 507 6.62 -4.14 25.38
CA GLY A 507 5.79 -5.33 25.20
C GLY A 507 6.37 -6.25 24.13
N ILE A 508 7.40 -7.00 24.52
CA ILE A 508 8.18 -7.89 23.65
C ILE A 508 7.60 -9.33 23.72
N ASN A 509 6.96 -9.67 24.85
CA ASN A 509 6.31 -10.93 25.15
C ASN A 509 7.22 -12.17 24.90
N GLY A 510 8.53 -11.99 25.07
CA GLY A 510 9.54 -13.05 24.94
C GLY A 510 9.89 -13.42 23.50
N GLU A 511 9.33 -12.74 22.51
CA GLU A 511 9.70 -12.86 21.10
C GLU A 511 10.41 -11.57 20.68
N SER A 512 11.62 -11.69 20.12
CA SER A 512 12.42 -10.49 19.80
C SER A 512 12.93 -10.47 18.37
N SER A 513 12.16 -11.04 17.45
CA SER A 513 12.58 -11.10 16.04
C SER A 513 12.47 -9.75 15.35
N PHE A 514 11.48 -8.94 15.71
CA PHE A 514 11.36 -7.56 15.23
C PHE A 514 12.60 -6.75 15.60
N GLU A 515 13.00 -6.77 16.87
CA GLU A 515 14.18 -6.04 17.35
C GLU A 515 15.46 -6.61 16.76
N ALA A 516 15.59 -7.94 16.66
CA ALA A 516 16.74 -8.58 16.05
C ALA A 516 16.92 -8.16 14.58
N HIS A 517 15.83 -8.06 13.81
CA HIS A 517 15.88 -7.64 12.41
C HIS A 517 16.28 -6.17 12.25
N LEU A 518 15.83 -5.31 13.17
CA LEU A 518 16.29 -3.92 13.21
C LEU A 518 17.79 -3.82 13.50
N LEU A 519 18.29 -4.63 14.44
CA LEU A 519 19.72 -4.69 14.76
C LEU A 519 20.55 -5.29 13.62
N GLU A 520 20.01 -6.23 12.86
CA GLU A 520 20.66 -6.80 11.67
C GLU A 520 20.84 -5.74 10.58
N ARG A 521 19.83 -4.90 10.36
CA ARG A 521 19.86 -3.85 9.33
C ARG A 521 20.64 -2.62 9.74
N GLY A 522 20.51 -2.20 10.99
CA GLY A 522 21.19 -1.04 11.55
C GLY A 522 22.38 -1.45 12.40
N ALA A 523 23.57 -1.49 11.80
CA ALA A 523 24.80 -1.91 12.51
C ALA A 523 25.13 -1.03 13.72
N ALA A 524 24.72 0.24 13.71
CA ALA A 524 24.92 1.18 14.80
C ALA A 524 23.66 1.37 15.69
N CYS A 525 22.53 0.75 15.34
CA CYS A 525 21.32 0.83 16.15
C CYS A 525 21.50 0.14 17.51
N GLN A 526 20.93 0.75 18.54
CA GLN A 526 20.76 0.17 19.87
C GLN A 526 19.28 0.02 20.18
N VAL A 527 18.91 -1.08 20.83
CA VAL A 527 17.52 -1.35 21.22
C VAL A 527 17.36 -1.35 22.74
N TRP A 528 16.29 -0.71 23.19
CA TRP A 528 15.90 -0.58 24.59
C TRP A 528 14.53 -1.23 24.78
N GLY A 529 14.52 -2.38 25.44
CA GLY A 529 13.37 -3.23 25.65
C GLY A 529 12.75 -3.03 27.03
N TYR A 530 11.45 -2.85 27.08
CA TYR A 530 10.68 -2.71 28.33
C TYR A 530 9.53 -3.69 28.35
N ASP A 531 9.64 -4.72 29.19
CA ASP A 531 8.56 -5.68 29.33
C ASP A 531 8.63 -6.43 30.67
N PHE A 532 7.55 -6.36 31.44
CA PHE A 532 7.44 -7.08 32.70
C PHE A 532 6.91 -8.51 32.53
N SER A 533 6.19 -8.82 31.45
CA SER A 533 5.58 -10.12 31.20
C SER A 533 6.63 -11.23 31.06
N VAL A 534 7.82 -10.90 30.54
CA VAL A 534 8.95 -11.85 30.42
C VAL A 534 9.56 -12.21 31.78
N SER A 535 9.27 -11.45 32.84
CA SER A 535 9.71 -11.74 34.21
C SER A 535 8.70 -12.58 35.01
N SER A 536 7.48 -12.75 34.50
CA SER A 536 6.39 -13.46 35.19
C SER A 536 5.34 -13.99 34.21
N VAL A 537 5.56 -15.17 33.64
CA VAL A 537 4.54 -15.86 32.84
C VAL A 537 3.49 -16.47 33.77
N ARG A 538 2.41 -15.72 34.05
CA ARG A 538 1.06 -16.31 34.17
C ARG A 538 0.30 -15.94 32.90
N PRO A 539 0.00 -16.91 32.01
CA PRO A 539 -0.84 -16.63 30.85
C PRO A 539 -2.24 -16.19 31.30
N LEU A 540 -2.87 -15.26 30.58
CA LEU A 540 -4.33 -15.13 30.62
C LEU A 540 -4.94 -16.53 30.33
N PRO A 541 -5.96 -16.96 31.07
CA PRO A 541 -6.58 -18.26 30.83
C PRO A 541 -7.32 -18.21 29.50
N LEU A 542 -6.77 -18.86 28.48
CA LEU A 542 -7.60 -19.34 27.37
C LEU A 542 -8.63 -20.33 27.93
N PRO A 543 -9.88 -20.36 27.42
CA PRO A 543 -10.99 -21.11 28.01
C PRO A 543 -10.91 -22.65 27.82
N HIS A 544 -9.71 -23.24 27.74
CA HIS A 544 -9.52 -24.68 27.57
C HIS A 544 -8.82 -25.35 28.76
N PRO A 545 -9.49 -26.30 29.47
CA PRO A 545 -9.10 -26.71 30.82
C PRO A 545 -8.02 -27.81 30.90
N ARG A 546 -7.07 -27.93 29.95
CA ARG A 546 -6.09 -29.05 29.97
C ARG A 546 -4.67 -28.74 29.47
N VAL A 547 -4.07 -27.62 29.87
CA VAL A 547 -2.61 -27.43 29.73
C VAL A 547 -1.99 -27.25 31.11
N ARG A 548 -1.15 -28.21 31.54
CA ARG A 548 -0.33 -28.08 32.74
C ARG A 548 0.74 -27.02 32.47
N VAL A 549 0.67 -25.91 33.20
CA VAL A 549 1.61 -24.78 33.13
C VAL A 549 2.95 -25.19 33.74
N LEU A 550 3.99 -25.29 32.91
CA LEU A 550 5.38 -25.28 33.35
C LEU A 550 5.88 -23.83 33.20
N THR A 551 6.07 -23.12 34.31
CA THR A 551 6.76 -21.81 34.35
C THR A 551 8.23 -21.99 33.93
N PRO A 552 8.74 -21.32 32.88
CA PRO A 552 10.17 -21.18 32.70
C PRO A 552 10.69 -20.07 33.64
N PRO A 553 11.76 -20.32 34.42
CA PRO A 553 12.41 -19.30 35.23
C PRO A 553 13.47 -18.62 34.36
N HIS A 554 13.09 -17.62 33.57
CA HIS A 554 14.08 -16.87 32.78
C HIS A 554 14.28 -15.47 33.39
N PRO A 555 15.54 -14.99 33.48
CA PRO A 555 15.81 -13.62 33.86
C PRO A 555 15.13 -12.67 32.87
N ALA A 556 14.79 -11.46 33.30
CA ALA A 556 14.24 -10.42 32.44
C ALA A 556 15.23 -10.07 31.32
N GLN A 557 15.01 -10.62 30.12
CA GLN A 557 15.91 -10.53 28.96
C GLN A 557 15.11 -10.63 27.65
N PHE A 558 15.76 -10.34 26.52
CA PHE A 558 15.17 -10.52 25.20
C PHE A 558 15.02 -12.00 24.81
N GLY A 559 14.28 -12.24 23.72
CA GLY A 559 14.17 -13.55 23.08
C GLY A 559 15.51 -14.09 22.58
N PRO A 560 15.57 -15.40 22.28
CA PRO A 560 16.79 -16.05 21.79
C PRO A 560 17.35 -15.44 20.49
N GLU A 561 16.51 -14.75 19.71
CA GLU A 561 16.87 -14.03 18.48
C GLU A 561 17.94 -12.95 18.75
N ILE A 562 17.89 -12.31 19.92
CA ILE A 562 18.91 -11.36 20.38
C ILE A 562 19.94 -12.05 21.27
N GLU A 563 19.48 -12.82 22.25
CA GLU A 563 20.35 -13.35 23.32
C GLU A 563 21.41 -14.34 22.82
N LYS A 564 21.14 -15.04 21.71
CA LYS A 564 22.09 -15.99 21.11
C LYS A 564 23.05 -15.36 20.10
N VAL A 565 22.83 -14.10 19.72
CA VAL A 565 23.67 -13.39 18.75
C VAL A 565 24.54 -12.38 19.52
N PRO A 566 25.85 -12.65 19.73
CA PRO A 566 26.68 -11.83 20.61
C PRO A 566 26.76 -10.36 20.20
N ASP A 567 26.61 -10.05 18.91
CA ASP A 567 26.57 -8.67 18.44
C ASP A 567 25.28 -7.96 18.84
N PHE A 568 24.13 -8.59 18.63
CA PHE A 568 22.83 -8.03 18.98
C PHE A 568 22.71 -7.82 20.49
N LYS A 569 23.09 -8.84 21.27
CA LYS A 569 23.10 -8.76 22.74
C LYS A 569 23.92 -7.59 23.30
N ARG A 570 25.03 -7.20 22.66
CA ARG A 570 25.83 -6.04 23.11
C ARG A 570 25.16 -4.69 22.88
N ARG A 571 24.21 -4.64 21.93
CA ARG A 571 23.50 -3.42 21.52
C ARG A 571 22.06 -3.38 22.06
N ALA A 572 21.67 -4.38 22.85
CA ALA A 572 20.34 -4.54 23.40
C ALA A 572 20.35 -4.35 24.91
N HIS A 573 19.43 -3.54 25.42
CA HIS A 573 19.30 -3.19 26.83
C HIS A 573 17.89 -3.50 27.29
N PHE A 574 17.72 -4.39 28.27
CA PHE A 574 16.42 -4.86 28.71
C PHE A 574 16.09 -4.42 30.14
N GLN A 575 14.85 -3.98 30.38
CA GLN A 575 14.34 -3.69 31.72
C GLN A 575 12.92 -4.27 31.92
N PRO A 576 12.62 -4.89 33.08
CA PRO A 576 11.30 -5.44 33.38
C PRO A 576 10.31 -4.37 33.87
N TYR A 577 10.15 -3.29 33.10
CA TYR A 577 9.30 -2.16 33.45
C TYR A 577 8.03 -2.17 32.60
N ALA A 578 6.94 -1.67 33.19
CA ALA A 578 5.71 -1.37 32.47
C ALA A 578 5.74 0.08 31.98
N LEU A 579 5.19 0.32 30.79
CA LEU A 579 4.92 1.68 30.28
C LEU A 579 3.51 2.10 30.69
N GLY A 580 3.33 3.35 31.13
CA GLY A 580 2.02 3.89 31.47
C GLY A 580 1.95 5.40 31.38
N GLY A 581 0.77 5.95 31.69
CA GLY A 581 0.52 7.39 31.67
C GLY A 581 1.05 8.18 32.87
N THR A 582 1.53 7.51 33.92
CA THR A 582 2.09 8.15 35.12
C THR A 582 3.17 7.27 35.74
N ASP A 583 4.22 7.88 36.27
CA ASP A 583 5.29 7.15 36.96
C ASP A 583 4.80 6.57 38.30
N ALA A 584 5.01 5.28 38.48
CA ALA A 584 4.76 4.56 39.73
C ALA A 584 5.93 3.57 39.98
N PRO A 585 7.13 4.07 40.33
CA PRO A 585 8.34 3.23 40.47
C PRO A 585 8.27 2.23 41.63
N HIS A 586 7.31 2.39 42.55
CA HIS A 586 7.17 1.58 43.75
C HIS A 586 6.12 0.46 43.63
N VAL A 587 5.40 0.39 42.50
CA VAL A 587 4.45 -0.72 42.24
C VAL A 587 5.18 -1.89 41.61
N SER A 588 4.54 -3.06 41.58
CA SER A 588 5.10 -4.28 40.99
C SER A 588 4.17 -4.78 39.88
N PRO A 589 4.56 -4.71 38.60
CA PRO A 589 5.84 -4.19 38.10
C PRO A 589 5.97 -2.66 38.24
N PRO A 590 7.19 -2.09 38.30
CA PRO A 590 7.38 -0.64 38.24
C PRO A 590 6.83 -0.07 36.94
N VAL A 591 6.06 1.02 37.03
CA VAL A 591 5.50 1.71 35.87
C VAL A 591 6.23 3.02 35.64
N TYR A 592 6.59 3.31 34.40
CA TYR A 592 7.20 4.58 34.01
C TYR A 592 6.51 5.16 32.77
N THR A 593 6.57 6.47 32.64
CA THR A 593 6.22 7.20 31.43
C THR A 593 7.40 7.16 30.45
N LEU A 594 7.10 7.28 29.14
CA LEU A 594 8.15 7.29 28.12
C LEU A 594 9.18 8.43 28.33
N PRO A 595 8.79 9.67 28.67
CA PRO A 595 9.76 10.73 28.97
C PRO A 595 10.72 10.39 30.11
N THR A 596 10.25 9.72 31.16
CA THR A 596 11.09 9.28 32.28
C THR A 596 12.08 8.21 31.85
N LEU A 597 11.66 7.24 31.02
CA LEU A 597 12.57 6.23 30.45
C LEU A 597 13.63 6.87 29.55
N MET A 598 13.23 7.80 28.67
CA MET A 598 14.16 8.54 27.82
C MET A 598 15.20 9.32 28.64
N ALA A 599 14.75 10.03 29.68
CA ALA A 599 15.63 10.78 30.58
C ALA A 599 16.59 9.87 31.34
N ALA A 600 16.13 8.70 31.82
CA ALA A 600 16.97 7.74 32.53
C ALA A 600 18.11 7.18 31.66
N ASN A 601 17.91 7.08 30.35
CA ASN A 601 18.92 6.61 29.39
C ASN A 601 19.67 7.74 28.69
N ASN A 602 19.43 9.00 29.09
CA ASN A 602 20.01 10.19 28.46
C ASN A 602 19.74 10.27 26.94
N HIS A 603 18.54 9.86 26.52
CA HIS A 603 18.09 9.99 25.14
C HIS A 603 17.14 11.18 24.99
N THR A 604 17.32 11.91 23.90
CA THR A 604 16.44 13.03 23.54
C THR A 604 15.54 12.72 22.34
N PHE A 605 15.79 11.61 21.65
CA PHE A 605 15.06 11.19 20.46
C PHE A 605 15.07 9.66 20.32
N ILE A 606 14.01 9.11 19.75
CA ILE A 606 13.84 7.68 19.44
C ILE A 606 13.58 7.55 17.93
N ASP A 607 14.36 6.78 17.20
CA ASP A 607 14.15 6.62 15.75
C ASP A 607 12.92 5.76 15.45
N ILE A 608 12.78 4.65 16.18
CA ILE A 608 11.70 3.69 16.04
C ILE A 608 11.16 3.36 17.43
N LEU A 609 9.87 3.63 17.64
CA LEU A 609 9.16 3.34 18.88
C LEU A 609 8.11 2.26 18.63
N LYS A 610 8.28 1.06 19.21
CA LYS A 610 7.25 0.02 19.26
C LYS A 610 6.53 0.08 20.61
N ILE A 611 5.20 0.11 20.59
CA ILE A 611 4.32 0.03 21.76
C ILE A 611 3.29 -1.07 21.54
N ASP A 612 3.40 -2.15 22.30
CA ASP A 612 2.48 -3.27 22.23
C ASP A 612 2.10 -3.72 23.65
N ILE A 613 1.16 -3.00 24.28
CA ILE A 613 0.96 -3.08 25.73
C ILE A 613 -0.52 -3.17 26.13
N GLU A 614 -1.22 -4.17 25.60
CA GLU A 614 -2.49 -4.73 26.10
C GLU A 614 -3.45 -3.73 26.79
N GLY A 615 -3.74 -2.60 26.13
CA GLY A 615 -4.71 -1.58 26.58
C GLY A 615 -4.13 -0.35 27.29
N ALA A 616 -2.86 -0.35 27.68
CA ALA A 616 -2.19 0.81 28.28
C ALA A 616 -1.70 1.84 27.25
N GLU A 617 -1.85 1.56 25.95
CA GLU A 617 -1.33 2.37 24.86
C GLU A 617 -1.95 3.77 24.86
N PHE A 618 -3.27 3.85 25.09
CA PHE A 618 -4.02 5.11 25.09
C PHE A 618 -3.47 6.09 26.12
N ALA A 619 -3.36 5.64 27.38
CA ALA A 619 -2.87 6.46 28.49
C ALA A 619 -1.37 6.80 28.34
N ALA A 620 -0.57 5.87 27.83
CA ALA A 620 0.86 6.11 27.59
C ALA A 620 1.08 7.18 26.51
N LEU A 621 0.33 7.11 25.39
CA LEU A 621 0.43 8.10 24.31
C LEU A 621 -0.16 9.46 24.69
N ASP A 622 -1.25 9.49 25.47
CA ASP A 622 -1.79 10.73 26.00
C ASP A 622 -0.77 11.46 26.88
N ALA A 623 -0.13 10.74 27.82
CA ALA A 623 0.91 11.31 28.67
C ALA A 623 2.12 11.80 27.86
N LEU A 624 2.49 11.09 26.79
CA LEU A 624 3.54 11.52 25.88
C LEU A 624 3.17 12.81 25.15
N ILE A 625 1.97 12.91 24.59
CA ILE A 625 1.52 14.14 23.90
C ILE A 625 1.45 15.32 24.87
N ASP A 626 0.97 15.09 26.10
CA ASP A 626 0.86 16.13 27.12
C ASP A 626 2.24 16.62 27.60
N ALA A 627 3.26 15.75 27.59
CA ALA A 627 4.64 16.11 27.86
C ALA A 627 5.27 16.95 26.72
N TYR A 628 4.78 16.81 25.49
CA TYR A 628 5.26 17.51 24.29
C TYR A 628 4.14 18.29 23.57
N PRO A 629 3.51 19.29 24.23
CA PRO A 629 2.31 19.93 23.70
C PRO A 629 2.63 20.75 22.44
N PRO A 630 1.94 20.51 21.30
CA PRO A 630 2.20 21.21 20.04
C PRO A 630 2.08 22.74 20.15
N ALA A 631 1.20 23.23 21.02
CA ALA A 631 0.98 24.66 21.26
C ALA A 631 2.22 25.40 21.78
N ARG A 632 3.22 24.69 22.32
CA ARG A 632 4.50 25.27 22.78
C ARG A 632 5.65 25.06 21.79
N GLY A 633 5.37 24.58 20.58
CA GLY A 633 6.40 24.22 19.60
C GLY A 633 7.26 23.02 20.02
N ALA A 634 6.80 22.26 21.01
CA ALA A 634 7.39 20.97 21.37
C ALA A 634 6.90 19.91 20.37
N TRP A 635 7.81 19.06 19.93
CA TRP A 635 7.54 17.98 18.98
C TRP A 635 7.67 16.65 19.69
N LEU A 636 6.91 15.65 19.26
CA LEU A 636 7.06 14.29 19.76
C LEU A 636 8.51 13.82 19.50
N PRO A 637 9.19 13.23 20.50
CA PRO A 637 10.62 12.96 20.44
C PRO A 637 10.92 11.62 19.76
N PHE A 638 10.21 11.31 18.68
CA PHE A 638 10.45 10.08 17.91
C PHE A 638 10.20 10.23 16.41
N GLY A 639 10.82 9.38 15.59
CA GLY A 639 10.70 9.41 14.12
C GLY A 639 9.46 8.68 13.60
N GLN A 640 9.23 7.46 14.09
CA GLN A 640 8.05 6.65 13.74
C GLN A 640 7.59 5.80 14.94
N LEU A 641 6.31 5.42 14.91
CA LEU A 641 5.64 4.62 15.94
C LEU A 641 4.99 3.39 15.30
N GLN A 642 5.32 2.21 15.82
CA GLN A 642 4.62 0.95 15.57
C GLN A 642 3.80 0.63 16.82
N ILE A 643 2.49 0.45 16.67
CA ILE A 643 1.58 0.28 17.81
C ILE A 643 0.52 -0.78 17.51
N GLU A 644 0.31 -1.73 18.42
CA GLU A 644 -0.92 -2.53 18.43
C GLU A 644 -2.00 -1.79 19.22
N ILE A 645 -3.13 -1.52 18.59
CA ILE A 645 -4.25 -0.82 19.20
C ILE A 645 -5.28 -1.83 19.69
N HIS A 646 -5.45 -1.88 21.00
CA HIS A 646 -6.45 -2.68 21.69
C HIS A 646 -7.78 -1.91 21.84
N ALA A 647 -8.57 -1.79 20.77
CA ALA A 647 -9.86 -1.08 20.77
C ALA A 647 -11.02 -1.92 21.38
N ARG A 648 -10.78 -2.55 22.54
CA ARG A 648 -11.74 -3.38 23.29
C ARG A 648 -11.82 -2.98 24.76
N ASP A 649 -12.92 -3.39 25.41
CA ASP A 649 -13.07 -3.48 26.88
C ASP A 649 -12.64 -2.24 27.70
N SER A 650 -12.79 -1.05 27.12
CA SER A 650 -12.46 0.24 27.74
C SER A 650 -13.36 1.35 27.22
N GLU A 651 -13.23 2.58 27.72
CA GLU A 651 -13.95 3.72 27.14
C GLU A 651 -13.60 3.97 25.67
N TYR A 652 -12.43 3.49 25.21
CA TYR A 652 -11.96 3.57 23.83
C TYR A 652 -12.65 2.56 22.89
N ALA A 653 -13.44 1.62 23.42
CA ALA A 653 -14.36 0.83 22.60
C ALA A 653 -15.55 1.67 22.08
N GLN A 654 -15.74 2.90 22.60
CA GLN A 654 -16.77 3.82 22.14
C GLN A 654 -16.19 4.76 21.07
N PHE A 655 -16.89 4.86 19.93
CA PHE A 655 -16.43 5.66 18.79
C PHE A 655 -16.07 7.12 19.11
N PRO A 656 -16.83 7.88 19.94
CA PRO A 656 -16.46 9.25 20.29
C PRO A 656 -15.11 9.37 20.98
N ARG A 657 -14.83 8.48 21.93
CA ARG A 657 -13.59 8.50 22.70
C ARG A 657 -12.40 8.07 21.85
N PHE A 658 -12.60 7.04 21.02
CA PHE A 658 -11.59 6.62 20.06
C PHE A 658 -11.27 7.73 19.06
N LEU A 659 -12.29 8.37 18.49
CA LEU A 659 -12.11 9.48 17.55
C LEU A 659 -11.39 10.66 18.20
N GLU A 660 -11.79 11.06 19.41
CA GLU A 660 -11.13 12.15 20.15
C GLU A 660 -9.63 11.86 20.34
N TRP A 661 -9.29 10.65 20.79
CA TRP A 661 -7.91 10.20 20.96
C TRP A 661 -7.14 10.15 19.63
N TRP A 662 -7.74 9.57 18.58
CA TRP A 662 -7.14 9.49 17.25
C TRP A 662 -6.81 10.88 16.69
N GLU A 663 -7.74 11.83 16.80
CA GLU A 663 -7.53 13.20 16.36
C GLU A 663 -6.47 13.93 17.21
N ARG A 664 -6.23 13.52 18.47
CA ARG A 664 -5.08 14.03 19.24
C ARG A 664 -3.76 13.59 18.62
N LEU A 665 -3.63 12.34 18.18
CA LEU A 665 -2.44 11.85 17.46
C LEU A 665 -2.22 12.64 16.17
N GLU A 666 -3.28 12.86 15.40
CA GLU A 666 -3.24 13.64 14.15
C GLU A 666 -2.77 15.08 14.42
N ARG A 667 -3.33 15.73 15.45
CA ARG A 667 -2.93 17.08 15.87
C ARG A 667 -1.51 17.12 16.44
N ALA A 668 -0.99 16.04 16.99
CA ALA A 668 0.39 15.93 17.46
C ALA A 668 1.40 15.76 16.32
N GLY A 669 0.94 15.41 15.11
CA GLY A 669 1.76 15.25 13.91
C GLY A 669 1.99 13.81 13.50
N LEU A 670 1.22 12.86 14.02
CA LEU A 670 1.30 11.48 13.59
C LEU A 670 0.41 11.25 12.37
N ARG A 671 0.94 10.52 11.38
CA ARG A 671 0.20 10.09 10.19
C ARG A 671 0.31 8.58 10.04
N PRO A 672 -0.81 7.85 10.02
CA PRO A 672 -0.78 6.42 9.74
C PRO A 672 -0.30 6.23 8.29
N PHE A 673 0.59 5.28 8.08
CA PHE A 673 1.02 4.86 6.75
C PHE A 673 0.82 3.37 6.49
N TRP A 674 0.53 2.59 7.53
CA TRP A 674 0.19 1.18 7.43
C TRP A 674 -0.80 0.78 8.52
N THR A 675 -1.64 -0.21 8.21
CA THR A 675 -2.48 -0.90 9.18
C THR A 675 -2.52 -2.39 8.87
N GLU A 676 -2.52 -3.21 9.91
CA GLU A 676 -2.65 -4.66 9.82
C GLU A 676 -3.63 -5.15 10.89
N PRO A 677 -4.89 -5.48 10.52
CA PRO A 677 -5.83 -6.07 11.45
C PRO A 677 -5.33 -7.42 11.97
N ASN A 678 -5.50 -7.70 13.26
CA ASN A 678 -5.04 -8.96 13.85
C ASN A 678 -5.97 -10.12 13.45
N LEU A 679 -5.67 -10.75 12.31
CA LEU A 679 -6.47 -11.84 11.76
C LEU A 679 -6.35 -13.14 12.57
N VAL A 680 -5.22 -13.33 13.26
CA VAL A 680 -5.02 -14.46 14.18
C VAL A 680 -6.03 -14.41 15.32
N TYR A 681 -6.23 -13.25 15.94
CA TYR A 681 -7.20 -13.08 17.03
C TYR A 681 -8.62 -13.47 16.63
N VAL A 682 -9.11 -12.94 15.49
CA VAL A 682 -10.47 -13.25 15.00
C VAL A 682 -10.62 -14.68 14.50
N ASN A 683 -9.54 -15.30 14.01
CA ASN A 683 -9.53 -16.70 13.61
C ASN A 683 -9.55 -17.66 14.82
N LEU A 684 -8.76 -17.38 15.85
CA LEU A 684 -8.66 -18.22 17.05
C LEU A 684 -9.87 -18.08 17.96
N VAL A 685 -10.36 -16.85 18.16
CA VAL A 685 -11.51 -16.57 19.02
C VAL A 685 -12.73 -16.29 18.15
N GLN A 686 -13.21 -17.32 17.46
CA GLN A 686 -14.32 -17.18 16.52
C GLN A 686 -15.54 -16.49 17.14
N GLY A 687 -16.08 -15.52 16.41
CA GLY A 687 -17.27 -14.74 16.82
C GLY A 687 -16.97 -13.45 17.59
N VAL A 688 -15.69 -13.15 17.86
CA VAL A 688 -15.28 -11.83 18.39
C VAL A 688 -15.28 -10.76 17.30
N ARG A 689 -15.32 -9.49 17.73
CA ARG A 689 -15.15 -8.33 16.86
C ARG A 689 -13.66 -8.11 16.53
N PRO A 690 -13.31 -7.64 15.33
CA PRO A 690 -11.93 -7.29 14.95
C PRO A 690 -11.48 -6.00 15.66
N THR A 691 -11.26 -6.09 16.96
CA THR A 691 -10.95 -4.95 17.84
C THR A 691 -9.47 -4.68 18.01
N LEU A 692 -8.62 -5.49 17.39
CA LEU A 692 -7.17 -5.41 17.49
C LEU A 692 -6.60 -5.12 16.10
N ALA A 693 -5.79 -4.08 15.99
CA ALA A 693 -5.11 -3.73 14.76
C ALA A 693 -3.77 -3.09 15.04
N GLU A 694 -2.77 -3.51 14.29
CA GLU A 694 -1.47 -2.84 14.28
C GLU A 694 -1.54 -1.62 13.37
N TYR A 695 -0.90 -0.54 13.80
CA TYR A 695 -0.72 0.67 13.03
C TYR A 695 0.73 1.10 13.03
N SER A 696 1.16 1.65 11.90
CA SER A 696 2.45 2.31 11.79
C SER A 696 2.26 3.78 11.45
N PHE A 697 2.85 4.65 12.24
CA PHE A 697 2.76 6.09 12.12
C PHE A 697 4.12 6.72 11.85
N ILE A 698 4.13 7.75 11.01
CA ILE A 698 5.27 8.64 10.84
C ILE A 698 5.01 9.96 11.58
N ASN A 699 6.03 10.51 12.25
CA ASN A 699 5.96 11.81 12.90
C ASN A 699 6.32 12.94 11.93
N ILE A 700 5.37 13.43 11.16
CA ILE A 700 5.64 14.47 10.13
C ILE A 700 6.05 15.83 10.69
N ARG A 701 5.93 16.04 12.00
CA ARG A 701 6.32 17.27 12.70
C ARG A 701 7.67 17.14 13.40
N GLY A 702 8.24 15.94 13.44
CA GLY A 702 9.56 15.67 13.99
C GLY A 702 10.68 16.25 13.12
N LYS A 703 11.89 16.26 13.69
CA LYS A 703 13.12 16.65 12.98
C LYS A 703 13.99 15.41 12.79
N HIS A 704 13.68 14.64 11.75
CA HIS A 704 14.37 13.39 11.46
C HIS A 704 14.43 13.12 9.95
N GLU A 705 15.28 12.17 9.58
CA GLU A 705 15.63 11.82 8.22
C GLU A 705 14.41 11.47 7.37
N LEU A 706 13.40 10.77 7.92
CA LEU A 706 12.24 10.33 7.15
C LEU A 706 11.39 11.48 6.58
N VAL A 707 11.51 12.69 7.14
CA VAL A 707 10.70 13.86 6.74
C VAL A 707 11.54 14.99 6.13
N SER A 708 12.88 14.90 6.21
CA SER A 708 13.78 15.88 5.60
C SER A 708 15.15 15.29 5.28
N ASP A 709 15.69 15.63 4.11
CA ASP A 709 17.04 15.24 3.69
C ASP A 709 18.15 15.95 4.49
N LEU A 710 17.80 17.03 5.21
CA LEU A 710 18.73 17.78 6.06
C LEU A 710 19.16 17.01 7.32
N HIS A 711 18.45 15.95 7.68
CA HIS A 711 18.66 15.20 8.92
C HIS A 711 19.42 13.87 8.72
N LEU A 712 19.97 13.63 7.53
CA LEU A 712 20.83 12.47 7.24
C LEU A 712 22.29 12.61 7.74
N GLN A 713 22.68 13.76 8.32
CA GLN A 713 24.08 14.07 8.66
C GLN A 713 24.50 13.65 10.06
#